data_AF-A0A8C2U493-F1
#
_entry.id   AF-A0A8C2U493-F1
#
_cell.length_a   1.000
_cell.length_b   1.000
_cell.length_c   1.000
_cell.angle_alpha   90.00
_cell.angle_beta   90.00
_cell.angle_gamma   90.00
#
_symmetry.space_group_name_H-M   'P 1'
#
loop_
_entity.id
_entity.type
_entity.pdbx_description
1 polymer ?
#
loop_
_entity_poly.entity_id
_entity_poly.type
_entity_poly.pdbx_seq_one_letter_code
_entity_poly.pdbx_strand_id
1 'polypeptide(L)'
;MSFSSNLNHYGMVHVASVSDVLLDNSFTPPCQRMGGMVSFRTFEDFVRIFDEVMSCFCDSPPQSPTFPEAGHASLYDEDKAAREEPIHILNVAIKTDGDVDDDGLAAMFREFTQSKVSQLSSVDNFWRTNVIIFAFKQREFPKFFTFRARDKFEEDRIYRHLEPALAFQLELSRMRNFDLTAIPCANHKMHLYLGAAKVEVGTEVTDYRFFVRAIIRHSDLVTKEASFEYLQNEGERLLLEAMDELEVAFNNTSVRTDCNHIFLNFVPTVIMDPSKIEESVRSMVMRYGSRLWKLRVLQAELKINIRLTPTGKAIPIRLFLTNESGYYLDISLYKEVTDSRTGQIMFQAYGDKQGPLHGMLINTPYVTKDLLQSKRFQAQSLGTSYVYDIPEMFRQSLIKLWDSMNEHAFLPTPPLPSDILTYTELVLDDQGQLVHMNRLPGGNEIGMVAWKMTLKTPEYPEGRDIIVIGNDITYRIGSFGPQEDVLFLRASELARTHGIPRIYVAANSGARIGLAEEIRHMFHVAWEDPDDPYKGYKYLYLTPQDYKKVSALNSVHCEHVEDNGESRYKITDIIGKEDGLGIENLRGSGMIAGESSLAYESIITINLVTCRAIGIGAYLVRLGQRTLQVENSHIILTGCGALNKVLGREVYTSNNQLGGIQIMHNNGVTHGTVCDDFEGVYTILLWLSYMPKSVYSPVPILKVKDPIDRTIDFVPTKTPYDPRWMLAGRPNPSQKGQWQSGFFDNGSFLEIMQPWAQTVVVGRARLGGIPVGVVAVETRTVELSIPADPANLDSEAKIIQQAGQVWFPDSAFKTAQAINDFNREGLPLMVFANWRGFSGGMKGNGRNWPWWKFLVCKRNLECKSLYQI
;
A
#
# COMPACT_ATOMS: atom_id res chain seq x y z
N MET A 1 42.28 -38.53 27.95
CA MET A 1 43.47 -39.16 27.33
C MET A 1 43.75 -38.43 26.02
N SER A 2 44.93 -37.83 25.89
CA SER A 2 45.30 -37.02 24.72
C SER A 2 45.56 -37.88 23.49
N PHE A 3 44.98 -37.51 22.36
CA PHE A 3 45.53 -37.87 21.05
C PHE A 3 45.80 -36.59 20.27
N SER A 4 47.09 -36.32 20.09
CA SER A 4 47.64 -35.38 19.12
C SER A 4 47.71 -36.08 17.76
N SER A 5 47.08 -35.51 16.74
CA SER A 5 47.33 -35.89 15.34
C SER A 5 47.66 -34.64 14.52
N ASN A 6 48.94 -34.48 14.24
CA ASN A 6 49.48 -33.58 13.22
C ASN A 6 48.94 -33.96 11.84
N LEU A 7 48.31 -33.02 11.15
CA LEU A 7 48.10 -33.05 9.69
C LEU A 7 48.31 -31.64 9.15
N ASN A 8 49.58 -31.26 9.00
CA ASN A 8 50.03 -30.14 8.17
C ASN A 8 50.52 -30.73 6.85
N HIS A 9 49.86 -30.43 5.72
CA HIS A 9 50.46 -30.10 4.42
C HIS A 9 49.36 -29.95 3.36
N TYR A 10 48.97 -28.71 3.05
CA TYR A 10 48.90 -28.13 1.69
C TYR A 10 48.57 -26.64 1.87
N GLY A 11 49.40 -25.77 1.30
CA GLY A 11 49.34 -24.33 1.51
C GLY A 11 48.01 -23.72 1.05
N MET A 12 47.18 -23.34 2.01
CA MET A 12 46.17 -22.29 1.86
C MET A 12 46.44 -21.25 2.94
N VAL A 13 46.62 -20.00 2.52
CA VAL A 13 46.65 -18.86 3.45
C VAL A 13 45.24 -18.74 4.05
N HIS A 14 45.07 -19.21 5.28
CA HIS A 14 43.85 -18.98 6.06
C HIS A 14 43.73 -17.48 6.34
N VAL A 15 42.67 -16.86 5.83
CA VAL A 15 42.26 -15.52 6.27
C VAL A 15 41.47 -15.69 7.57
N ALA A 16 41.99 -15.07 8.62
CA ALA A 16 41.48 -15.03 9.99
C ALA A 16 39.94 -14.84 10.08
N SER A 17 39.28 -15.69 10.87
CA SER A 17 37.94 -15.44 11.38
C SER A 17 37.96 -14.28 12.39
N VAL A 18 36.81 -13.70 12.76
CA VAL A 18 36.73 -12.63 13.79
C VAL A 18 37.38 -13.07 15.11
N SER A 19 37.37 -14.36 15.41
CA SER A 19 38.06 -14.99 16.54
C SER A 19 39.59 -14.87 16.44
N ASP A 20 40.13 -14.93 15.23
CA ASP A 20 41.57 -14.91 14.96
C ASP A 20 42.14 -13.48 14.92
N VAL A 21 41.29 -12.45 14.76
CA VAL A 21 41.68 -11.02 14.74
C VAL A 21 41.88 -10.43 16.15
N LEU A 22 41.37 -11.09 17.20
CA LEU A 22 41.47 -10.63 18.60
C LEU A 22 42.76 -11.06 19.32
N LEU A 23 43.64 -11.83 18.66
CA LEU A 23 44.90 -12.34 19.22
C LEU A 23 46.12 -11.47 18.87
N ASP A 24 45.93 -10.17 18.63
CA ASP A 24 47.05 -9.23 18.53
C ASP A 24 47.33 -8.62 19.91
N ASN A 25 48.44 -9.06 20.52
CA ASN A 25 48.84 -8.77 21.88
C ASN A 25 49.22 -7.29 22.08
N SER A 26 48.26 -6.43 22.38
CA SER A 26 48.47 -5.24 23.22
C SER A 26 47.13 -4.61 23.64
N PHE A 27 46.83 -4.69 24.94
CA PHE A 27 45.66 -4.08 25.60
C PHE A 27 44.26 -4.61 25.20
N THR A 28 43.96 -5.86 25.56
CA THR A 28 42.58 -6.34 25.78
C THR A 28 42.35 -6.62 27.27
N PRO A 29 41.29 -6.10 27.91
CA PRO A 29 40.94 -6.50 29.27
C PRO A 29 40.62 -8.01 29.29
N PRO A 30 40.90 -8.72 30.41
CA PRO A 30 40.70 -10.17 30.47
C PRO A 30 39.24 -10.52 30.17
N CYS A 31 39.03 -11.45 29.24
CA CYS A 31 37.71 -11.94 28.84
C CYS A 31 36.94 -12.42 30.09
N GLN A 32 35.84 -11.73 30.41
CA GLN A 32 35.12 -11.89 31.68
C GLN A 32 34.16 -13.09 31.72
N ARG A 33 33.99 -13.83 30.62
CA ARG A 33 33.01 -14.93 30.48
C ARG A 33 33.68 -16.25 30.07
N MET A 34 33.35 -17.34 30.74
CA MET A 34 33.85 -18.70 30.47
C MET A 34 32.71 -19.62 29.98
N GLY A 35 33.01 -20.62 29.18
CA GLY A 35 32.01 -21.56 28.67
C GLY A 35 32.50 -23.01 28.73
N GLY A 36 31.60 -23.95 28.98
CA GLY A 36 31.86 -25.39 28.93
C GLY A 36 30.86 -26.08 28.01
N MET A 37 31.33 -27.02 27.19
CA MET A 37 30.49 -27.84 26.32
C MET A 37 30.72 -29.32 26.64
N VAL A 38 29.64 -30.03 26.94
CA VAL A 38 29.66 -31.45 27.31
C VAL A 38 28.72 -32.24 26.41
N SER A 39 29.02 -33.52 26.17
CA SER A 39 28.24 -34.38 25.28
C SER A 39 28.01 -35.74 25.91
N PHE A 40 26.74 -36.14 25.99
CA PHE A 40 26.30 -37.38 26.61
C PHE A 40 25.38 -38.19 25.70
N ARG A 41 25.36 -39.50 25.93
CA ARG A 41 24.51 -40.42 25.16
C ARG A 41 23.05 -40.35 25.57
N THR A 42 22.77 -40.10 26.85
CA THR A 42 21.41 -39.90 27.37
C THR A 42 21.38 -38.70 28.32
N PHE A 43 20.19 -38.13 28.53
CA PHE A 43 20.02 -37.04 29.50
C PHE A 43 20.31 -37.50 30.94
N GLU A 44 19.95 -38.74 31.29
CA GLU A 44 20.20 -39.31 32.63
C GLU A 44 21.70 -39.41 32.94
N ASP A 45 22.54 -39.74 31.95
CA ASP A 45 23.99 -39.79 32.12
C ASP A 45 24.56 -38.40 32.49
N PHE A 46 24.05 -37.35 31.85
CA PHE A 46 24.42 -35.98 32.18
C PHE A 46 24.00 -35.61 33.60
N VAL A 47 22.77 -35.93 34.00
CA VAL A 47 22.27 -35.64 35.36
C VAL A 47 23.14 -36.28 36.43
N ARG A 48 23.66 -37.50 36.19
CA ARG A 48 24.56 -38.20 37.12
C ARG A 48 25.94 -37.55 37.24
N ILE A 49 26.46 -36.98 36.16
CA ILE A 49 27.83 -36.43 36.07
C ILE A 49 27.82 -34.90 36.26
N PHE A 50 26.65 -34.28 36.42
CA PHE A 50 26.48 -32.83 36.53
C PHE A 50 27.38 -32.17 37.59
N ASP A 51 27.49 -32.77 38.78
CA ASP A 51 28.30 -32.20 39.86
C ASP A 51 29.80 -32.17 39.52
N GLU A 52 30.28 -33.13 38.71
CA GLU A 52 31.65 -33.16 38.19
C GLU A 52 31.86 -32.10 37.09
N VAL A 53 30.87 -31.90 36.21
CA VAL A 53 30.93 -30.84 35.19
C VAL A 53 30.99 -29.46 35.84
N MET A 54 30.23 -29.25 36.92
CA MET A 54 30.23 -27.99 37.65
C MET A 54 31.55 -27.76 38.40
N SER A 55 32.22 -28.80 38.91
CA SER A 55 33.49 -28.62 39.60
C SER A 55 34.59 -28.04 38.70
N CYS A 56 34.55 -28.32 37.39
CA CYS A 56 35.52 -27.81 36.41
C CYS A 56 35.49 -26.28 36.24
N PHE A 57 34.42 -25.61 36.64
CA PHE A 57 34.33 -24.16 36.56
C PHE A 57 34.76 -23.45 37.86
N CYS A 58 35.00 -24.21 38.93
CA CYS A 58 35.45 -23.68 40.23
C CYS A 58 36.95 -23.34 40.27
N ASP A 59 37.73 -23.72 39.24
CA ASP A 59 39.18 -23.53 39.22
C ASP A 59 39.61 -22.25 38.45
N SER A 60 39.71 -21.10 39.15
CA SER A 60 40.79 -20.04 39.07
C SER A 60 40.28 -18.58 39.18
N PRO A 61 41.03 -17.63 39.83
CA PRO A 61 42.48 -17.61 40.08
C PRO A 61 42.93 -17.96 41.54
N PRO A 62 44.23 -18.20 41.77
CA PRO A 62 44.75 -18.88 42.97
C PRO A 62 44.61 -18.10 44.29
N GLN A 63 44.49 -18.87 45.39
CA GLN A 63 44.69 -18.39 46.76
C GLN A 63 46.17 -18.07 47.00
N SER A 64 46.57 -16.80 46.83
CA SER A 64 47.62 -16.09 47.58
C SER A 64 47.86 -14.71 46.97
N PRO A 65 47.77 -13.60 47.72
CA PRO A 65 48.17 -12.30 47.19
C PRO A 65 49.69 -12.26 47.06
N THR A 66 50.23 -12.35 45.85
CA THR A 66 51.55 -11.83 45.57
C THR A 66 51.43 -10.30 45.54
N PHE A 67 52.02 -9.64 46.53
CA PHE A 67 52.10 -8.17 46.56
C PHE A 67 52.80 -7.69 45.28
N PRO A 68 52.17 -6.84 44.45
CA PRO A 68 52.89 -6.06 43.46
C PRO A 68 53.79 -5.06 44.20
N GLU A 69 54.96 -4.79 43.65
CA GLU A 69 55.90 -3.78 44.14
C GLU A 69 55.22 -2.42 44.40
N ALA A 70 55.62 -1.76 45.48
CA ALA A 70 55.06 -0.48 45.89
C ALA A 70 55.36 0.61 44.86
N GLY A 71 54.34 1.04 44.12
CA GLY A 71 54.47 2.23 43.30
C GLY A 71 53.51 2.36 42.13
N HIS A 72 52.20 2.16 42.31
CA HIS A 72 51.21 2.81 41.44
C HIS A 72 49.85 2.86 42.17
N ALA A 73 49.52 4.03 42.72
CA ALA A 73 48.17 4.32 43.15
C ALA A 73 47.28 4.41 41.89
N SER A 74 46.25 3.56 41.79
CA SER A 74 45.16 3.79 40.84
C SER A 74 43.81 3.52 41.49
N LEU A 75 42.93 4.50 41.29
CA LEU A 75 41.56 4.62 41.74
C LEU A 75 40.71 3.49 41.15
N TYR A 76 40.16 2.61 41.99
CA TYR A 76 39.03 1.77 41.65
C TYR A 76 38.13 1.64 42.88
N ASP A 77 37.23 2.61 43.02
CA ASP A 77 36.05 2.46 43.86
C ASP A 77 34.84 2.95 43.06
N GLU A 78 34.43 2.15 42.08
CA GLU A 78 33.13 2.24 41.40
C GLU A 78 32.91 0.92 40.65
N ASP A 79 32.05 0.04 41.17
CA ASP A 79 31.05 -0.72 40.40
C ASP A 79 30.42 -1.86 41.22
N LYS A 80 29.32 -1.53 41.91
CA LYS A 80 28.36 -2.52 42.41
C LYS A 80 27.43 -3.04 41.30
N ALA A 81 27.38 -2.38 40.13
CA ALA A 81 26.48 -2.73 39.02
C ALA A 81 27.00 -3.87 38.11
N ALA A 82 28.31 -4.10 38.03
CA ALA A 82 28.91 -5.18 37.24
C ALA A 82 28.67 -6.59 37.82
N ARG A 83 27.95 -6.71 38.95
CA ARG A 83 27.83 -7.95 39.74
C ARG A 83 26.58 -8.79 39.45
N GLU A 84 25.78 -8.42 38.45
CA GLU A 84 24.53 -9.13 38.11
C GLU A 84 24.59 -9.99 36.84
N GLU A 85 25.59 -9.86 35.98
CA GLU A 85 25.63 -10.61 34.71
C GLU A 85 26.18 -12.04 34.87
N PRO A 86 25.56 -13.06 34.24
CA PRO A 86 26.09 -14.42 34.23
C PRO A 86 27.39 -14.52 33.45
N ILE A 87 28.43 -15.01 34.12
CA ILE A 87 29.78 -15.16 33.56
C ILE A 87 30.05 -16.54 32.97
N HIS A 88 29.18 -17.55 33.18
CA HIS A 88 29.36 -18.88 32.61
C HIS A 88 28.27 -19.31 31.62
N ILE A 89 28.64 -20.10 30.62
CA ILE A 89 27.72 -20.72 29.66
C ILE A 89 27.99 -22.24 29.64
N LEU A 90 26.97 -23.06 29.85
CA LEU A 90 27.05 -24.52 29.79
C LEU A 90 26.21 -25.04 28.62
N ASN A 91 26.86 -25.64 27.64
CA ASN A 91 26.23 -26.28 26.49
C ASN A 91 26.23 -27.81 26.68
N VAL A 92 25.07 -28.46 26.57
CA VAL A 92 24.89 -29.90 26.81
C VAL A 92 24.32 -30.58 25.57
N ALA A 93 25.13 -31.39 24.89
CA ALA A 93 24.73 -32.26 23.79
C ALA A 93 24.11 -33.54 24.34
N ILE A 94 22.87 -33.85 23.97
CA ILE A 94 22.19 -35.10 24.31
C ILE A 94 21.77 -35.82 23.05
N LYS A 95 22.05 -37.13 22.95
CA LYS A 95 21.43 -37.97 21.91
C LYS A 95 20.05 -38.43 22.39
N THR A 96 19.02 -38.24 21.57
CA THR A 96 17.66 -38.68 21.85
C THR A 96 17.25 -39.77 20.87
N ASP A 97 17.01 -40.98 21.38
CA ASP A 97 16.57 -42.14 20.58
C ASP A 97 15.04 -42.34 20.61
N GLY A 98 14.28 -41.50 21.33
CA GLY A 98 12.82 -41.60 21.49
C GLY A 98 12.02 -40.52 20.74
N ASP A 99 10.72 -40.79 20.55
CA ASP A 99 9.75 -39.89 19.86
C ASP A 99 9.06 -38.89 20.82
N VAL A 100 9.77 -38.43 21.86
CA VAL A 100 9.23 -37.42 22.78
C VAL A 100 9.08 -36.09 22.04
N ASP A 101 7.94 -35.43 22.22
CA ASP A 101 7.66 -34.12 21.63
C ASP A 101 8.49 -33.01 22.30
N ASP A 102 8.52 -31.84 21.65
CA ASP A 102 9.38 -30.73 22.09
C ASP A 102 8.99 -30.23 23.49
N ASP A 103 7.70 -30.21 23.83
CA ASP A 103 7.22 -29.77 25.13
C ASP A 103 7.49 -30.80 26.23
N GLY A 104 7.43 -32.10 25.93
CA GLY A 104 7.85 -33.16 26.85
C GLY A 104 9.35 -33.11 27.15
N LEU A 105 10.19 -32.88 26.13
CA LEU A 105 11.64 -32.67 26.32
C LEU A 105 11.93 -31.40 27.14
N ALA A 106 11.27 -30.29 26.80
CA ALA A 106 11.43 -29.03 27.54
C ALA A 106 11.02 -29.16 29.01
N ALA A 107 9.93 -29.89 29.30
CA ALA A 107 9.47 -30.14 30.67
C ALA A 107 10.49 -30.95 31.48
N MET A 108 11.07 -32.00 30.90
CA MET A 108 12.12 -32.81 31.54
C MET A 108 13.37 -31.97 31.85
N PHE A 109 13.82 -31.16 30.89
CA PHE A 109 14.97 -30.27 31.06
C PHE A 109 14.70 -29.15 32.08
N ARG A 110 13.47 -28.64 32.10
CA ARG A 110 13.00 -27.66 33.08
C ARG A 110 13.01 -28.24 34.49
N GLU A 111 12.50 -29.44 34.70
CA GLU A 111 12.50 -30.10 36.01
C GLU A 111 13.94 -30.24 36.55
N PHE A 112 14.87 -30.65 35.69
CA PHE A 112 16.29 -30.70 36.04
C PHE A 112 16.87 -29.33 36.42
N THR A 113 16.73 -28.33 35.55
CA THR A 113 17.29 -26.99 35.79
C THR A 113 16.68 -26.35 37.05
N GLN A 114 15.38 -26.55 37.29
CA GLN A 114 14.70 -26.13 38.53
C GLN A 114 15.24 -26.85 39.77
N SER A 115 15.48 -28.17 39.70
CA SER A 115 16.06 -28.93 40.82
C SER A 115 17.50 -28.50 41.16
N LYS A 116 18.21 -27.90 40.21
CA LYS A 116 19.62 -27.52 40.30
C LYS A 116 19.87 -26.01 40.34
N VAL A 117 18.84 -25.19 40.53
CA VAL A 117 18.96 -23.71 40.57
C VAL A 117 20.01 -23.26 41.58
N SER A 118 20.04 -23.83 42.79
CA SER A 118 21.02 -23.44 43.83
C SER A 118 22.48 -23.66 43.41
N GLN A 119 22.74 -24.69 42.60
CA GLN A 119 24.08 -25.00 42.07
C GLN A 119 24.41 -24.18 40.83
N LEU A 120 23.42 -23.87 40.00
CA LEU A 120 23.56 -23.03 38.79
C LEU A 120 23.61 -21.52 39.10
N SER A 121 23.05 -21.10 40.24
CA SER A 121 23.12 -19.76 40.81
C SER A 121 23.61 -19.85 42.26
N SER A 122 24.89 -20.16 42.45
CA SER A 122 25.50 -20.15 43.77
C SER A 122 25.87 -18.73 44.18
N VAL A 123 25.36 -18.32 45.34
CA VAL A 123 25.67 -17.02 45.97
C VAL A 123 27.09 -17.02 46.54
N ASP A 124 27.58 -18.17 47.01
CA ASP A 124 28.89 -18.31 47.67
C ASP A 124 30.08 -18.26 46.69
N ASN A 125 29.86 -18.70 45.44
CA ASN A 125 30.88 -18.75 44.39
C ASN A 125 30.69 -17.64 43.32
N PHE A 126 29.78 -16.68 43.54
CA PHE A 126 29.56 -15.50 42.70
C PHE A 126 29.46 -15.77 41.19
N TRP A 127 28.76 -16.84 40.81
CA TRP A 127 28.65 -17.27 39.42
C TRP A 127 27.21 -17.68 39.06
N ARG A 128 26.78 -17.28 37.86
CA ARG A 128 25.49 -17.63 37.25
C ARG A 128 25.78 -18.25 35.89
N THR A 129 25.30 -19.47 35.66
CA THR A 129 25.56 -20.25 34.45
C THR A 129 24.31 -20.30 33.58
N ASN A 130 24.35 -19.85 32.33
CA ASN A 130 23.25 -20.13 31.38
C ASN A 130 23.38 -21.56 30.84
N VAL A 131 22.30 -22.33 30.78
CA VAL A 131 22.31 -23.72 30.34
C VAL A 131 21.60 -23.84 28.99
N ILE A 132 22.29 -24.41 28.00
CA ILE A 132 21.74 -24.68 26.66
C ILE A 132 21.81 -26.19 26.45
N ILE A 133 20.67 -26.83 26.30
CA ILE A 133 20.58 -28.27 26.04
C ILE A 133 20.16 -28.45 24.58
N PHE A 134 20.91 -29.27 23.84
CA PHE A 134 20.58 -29.56 22.46
C PHE A 134 20.48 -31.06 22.23
N ALA A 135 19.33 -31.46 21.69
CA ALA A 135 18.93 -32.84 21.47
C ALA A 135 19.16 -33.23 20.01
N PHE A 136 19.85 -34.34 19.79
CA PHE A 136 20.13 -34.88 18.48
C PHE A 136 19.35 -36.17 18.21
N LYS A 137 18.68 -36.20 17.06
CA LYS A 137 18.12 -37.40 16.45
C LYS A 137 18.71 -37.59 15.06
N GLN A 138 18.95 -38.84 14.67
CA GLN A 138 19.64 -39.14 13.42
C GLN A 138 18.81 -38.65 12.22
N ARG A 139 19.45 -37.89 11.30
CA ARG A 139 18.84 -37.26 10.10
C ARG A 139 17.83 -36.13 10.38
N GLU A 140 17.74 -35.65 11.61
CA GLU A 140 16.96 -34.46 11.96
C GLU A 140 17.89 -33.29 12.33
N PHE A 141 17.40 -32.07 12.20
CA PHE A 141 18.14 -30.89 12.65
C PHE A 141 18.19 -30.86 14.19
N PRO A 142 19.30 -30.44 14.83
CA PRO A 142 19.40 -30.41 16.28
C PRO A 142 18.37 -29.46 16.89
N LYS A 143 17.69 -29.92 17.94
CA LYS A 143 16.71 -29.13 18.69
C LYS A 143 17.39 -28.43 19.85
N PHE A 144 17.18 -27.12 20.01
CA PHE A 144 17.86 -26.31 21.03
C PHE A 144 16.87 -25.79 22.09
N PHE A 145 17.24 -25.93 23.36
CA PHE A 145 16.47 -25.45 24.51
C PHE A 145 17.37 -24.59 25.38
N THR A 146 16.96 -23.34 25.65
CA THR A 146 17.80 -22.36 26.34
C THR A 146 17.17 -21.98 27.68
N PHE A 147 17.92 -22.15 28.76
CA PHE A 147 17.51 -21.82 30.13
C PHE A 147 18.47 -20.77 30.70
N ARG A 148 17.94 -19.59 31.03
CA ARG A 148 18.76 -18.44 31.43
C ARG A 148 18.60 -18.11 32.89
N ALA A 149 19.70 -17.69 33.51
CA ALA A 149 19.70 -17.29 34.91
C ALA A 149 18.77 -16.09 35.19
N ARG A 150 18.68 -15.12 34.26
CA ARG A 150 17.81 -13.94 34.40
C ARG A 150 16.32 -14.27 34.49
N ASP A 151 15.93 -15.39 33.87
CA ASP A 151 14.55 -15.87 33.84
C ASP A 151 14.33 -16.97 34.89
N LYS A 152 15.19 -17.03 35.93
CA LYS A 152 15.16 -18.05 36.98
C LYS A 152 15.21 -19.49 36.46
N PHE A 153 15.96 -19.71 35.37
CA PHE A 153 16.07 -21.00 34.68
C PHE A 153 14.76 -21.55 34.12
N GLU A 154 13.77 -20.68 33.89
CA GLU A 154 12.68 -21.00 32.98
C GLU A 154 13.21 -21.03 31.53
N GLU A 155 12.55 -21.84 30.69
CA GLU A 155 12.89 -21.92 29.28
C GLU A 155 12.59 -20.58 28.59
N ASP A 156 13.59 -20.02 27.92
CA ASP A 156 13.34 -18.94 26.99
C ASP A 156 12.89 -19.49 25.62
N ARG A 157 11.57 -19.54 25.46
CA ARG A 157 10.91 -20.00 24.24
C ARG A 157 11.27 -19.17 22.99
N ILE A 158 11.76 -17.94 23.13
CA ILE A 158 12.20 -17.11 21.98
C ILE A 158 13.41 -17.74 21.27
N TYR A 159 14.27 -18.43 22.01
CA TYR A 159 15.46 -19.12 21.49
C TYR A 159 15.24 -20.62 21.28
N ARG A 160 13.99 -21.11 21.33
CA ARG A 160 13.71 -22.52 21.03
C ARG A 160 14.13 -22.82 19.59
N HIS A 161 14.85 -23.93 19.40
CA HIS A 161 15.45 -24.37 18.13
C HIS A 161 16.47 -23.39 17.53
N LEU A 162 16.96 -22.45 18.32
CA LEU A 162 17.94 -21.45 17.91
C LEU A 162 19.12 -21.43 18.89
N GLU A 163 20.33 -21.55 18.37
CA GLU A 163 21.53 -21.38 19.18
C GLU A 163 21.68 -19.90 19.61
N PRO A 164 21.79 -19.59 20.91
CA PRO A 164 21.85 -18.21 21.40
C PRO A 164 22.99 -17.37 20.83
N ALA A 165 24.13 -17.99 20.48
CA ALA A 165 25.25 -17.31 19.82
C ALA A 165 24.87 -16.84 18.40
N LEU A 166 24.07 -17.63 17.68
CA LEU A 166 23.54 -17.27 16.36
C LEU A 166 22.37 -16.29 16.46
N ALA A 167 21.65 -16.30 17.57
CA ALA A 167 20.48 -15.45 17.76
C ALA A 167 20.78 -13.95 17.73
N PHE A 168 22.01 -13.55 18.07
CA PHE A 168 22.47 -12.16 17.85
C PHE A 168 22.37 -11.75 16.37
N GLN A 169 22.61 -12.67 15.44
CA GLN A 169 22.51 -12.44 14.00
C GLN A 169 21.06 -12.27 13.52
N LEU A 170 20.07 -12.67 14.32
CA LEU A 170 18.65 -12.37 14.06
C LEU A 170 18.26 -10.96 14.54
N GLU A 171 19.12 -10.27 15.29
CA GLU A 171 18.92 -8.88 15.71
C GLU A 171 17.61 -8.64 16.47
N LEU A 172 17.28 -9.58 17.38
CA LEU A 172 16.04 -9.54 18.17
C LEU A 172 15.87 -8.24 18.98
N SER A 173 16.97 -7.54 19.31
CA SER A 173 16.96 -6.25 20.00
C SER A 173 16.18 -5.16 19.26
N ARG A 174 16.09 -5.24 17.93
CA ARG A 174 15.31 -4.29 17.13
C ARG A 174 13.80 -4.44 17.34
N MET A 175 13.35 -5.55 17.92
CA MET A 175 11.94 -5.81 18.23
C MET A 175 11.59 -5.50 19.70
N ARG A 176 12.46 -4.83 20.46
CA ARG A 176 12.27 -4.57 21.90
C ARG A 176 10.98 -3.82 22.29
N ASN A 177 10.39 -3.09 21.34
CA ASN A 177 9.13 -2.37 21.50
C ASN A 177 7.89 -3.31 21.42
N PHE A 178 8.11 -4.61 21.21
CA PHE A 178 7.08 -5.63 21.12
C PHE A 178 7.30 -6.71 22.19
N ASP A 179 6.20 -7.27 22.67
CA ASP A 179 6.17 -8.52 23.43
C ASP A 179 6.06 -9.68 22.45
N LEU A 180 7.11 -10.52 22.42
CA LEU A 180 7.28 -11.54 21.40
C LEU A 180 6.81 -12.91 21.90
N THR A 181 6.04 -13.59 21.07
CA THR A 181 5.69 -15.00 21.22
C THR A 181 6.25 -15.78 20.03
N ALA A 182 7.10 -16.77 20.28
CA ALA A 182 7.63 -17.63 19.22
C ALA A 182 6.52 -18.55 18.68
N ILE A 183 6.35 -18.59 17.37
CA ILE A 183 5.41 -19.47 16.67
C ILE A 183 6.19 -20.65 16.09
N PRO A 184 5.83 -21.90 16.42
CA PRO A 184 6.53 -23.07 15.90
C PRO A 184 6.35 -23.15 14.37
N CYS A 185 7.47 -23.27 13.66
CA CYS A 185 7.52 -23.44 12.21
C CYS A 185 7.90 -24.88 11.86
N ALA A 186 7.42 -25.39 10.74
CA ALA A 186 7.85 -26.70 10.24
C ALA A 186 9.30 -26.66 9.77
N ASN A 187 9.72 -25.53 9.18
CA ASN A 187 11.09 -25.28 8.79
C ASN A 187 11.89 -24.60 9.92
N HIS A 188 12.75 -25.35 10.60
CA HIS A 188 13.58 -24.83 11.71
C HIS A 188 14.62 -23.78 11.31
N LYS A 189 14.84 -23.51 10.01
CA LYS A 189 15.66 -22.38 9.55
C LYS A 189 14.93 -21.03 9.67
N MET A 190 13.60 -21.08 9.76
CA MET A 190 12.73 -19.92 9.85
C MET A 190 12.30 -19.71 11.30
N HIS A 191 12.49 -18.50 11.80
CA HIS A 191 12.06 -18.12 13.13
C HIS A 191 10.93 -17.10 13.00
N LEU A 192 9.72 -17.55 13.27
CA LEU A 192 8.53 -16.71 13.25
C LEU A 192 8.17 -16.27 14.67
N TYR A 193 7.96 -14.97 14.83
CA TYR A 193 7.53 -14.36 16.08
C TYR A 193 6.24 -13.57 15.86
N LEU A 194 5.25 -13.77 16.72
CA LEU A 194 4.11 -12.88 16.86
C LEU A 194 4.48 -11.80 17.87
N GLY A 195 4.59 -10.56 17.43
CA GLY A 195 4.88 -9.40 18.27
C GLY A 195 3.63 -8.58 18.56
N ALA A 196 3.31 -8.41 19.84
CA ALA A 196 2.29 -7.48 20.33
C ALA A 196 2.98 -6.17 20.74
N ALA A 197 2.56 -5.02 20.21
CA ALA A 197 3.17 -3.75 20.59
C ALA A 197 3.00 -3.44 22.08
N LYS A 198 4.07 -2.98 22.73
CA LYS A 198 4.01 -2.55 24.13
C LYS A 198 3.24 -1.23 24.23
N VAL A 199 2.13 -1.25 24.95
CA VAL A 199 1.25 -0.10 25.19
C VAL A 199 1.19 0.22 26.68
N GLU A 200 0.72 1.42 27.02
CA GLU A 200 0.48 1.80 28.41
C GLU A 200 -0.57 0.91 29.08
N VAL A 201 -0.38 0.63 30.37
CA VAL A 201 -1.22 -0.27 31.16
C VAL A 201 -2.67 0.20 31.13
N GLY A 202 -3.59 -0.64 30.62
CA GLY A 202 -5.02 -0.33 30.49
C GLY A 202 -5.46 0.00 29.06
N THR A 203 -4.54 0.16 28.12
CA THR A 203 -4.85 0.33 26.69
C THR A 203 -4.88 -1.04 25.99
N GLU A 204 -5.86 -1.27 25.13
CA GLU A 204 -5.90 -2.47 24.30
C GLU A 204 -4.80 -2.44 23.22
N VAL A 205 -4.09 -3.56 23.05
CA VAL A 205 -3.08 -3.68 22.00
C VAL A 205 -3.78 -3.79 20.65
N THR A 206 -3.50 -2.86 19.73
CA THR A 206 -4.06 -2.86 18.37
C THR A 206 -3.03 -3.24 17.30
N ASP A 207 -1.74 -3.18 17.63
CA ASP A 207 -0.63 -3.46 16.71
C ASP A 207 -0.04 -4.84 16.99
N TYR A 208 -0.48 -5.81 16.20
CA TYR A 208 0.07 -7.16 16.15
C TYR A 208 0.80 -7.36 14.84
N ARG A 209 2.04 -7.86 14.89
CA ARG A 209 2.86 -8.10 13.70
C ARG A 209 3.48 -9.48 13.73
N PHE A 210 3.54 -10.12 12.57
CA PHE A 210 4.44 -11.24 12.37
C PHE A 210 5.83 -10.73 11.98
N PHE A 211 6.84 -11.21 12.70
CA PHE A 211 8.24 -11.03 12.38
C PHE A 211 8.82 -12.37 11.97
N VAL A 212 9.12 -12.52 10.69
CA VAL A 212 9.80 -13.68 10.14
C VAL A 212 11.28 -13.38 10.03
N ARG A 213 12.13 -14.23 10.60
CA ARG A 213 13.58 -14.04 10.53
C ARG A 213 14.29 -15.33 10.12
N ALA A 214 15.22 -15.23 9.19
CA ALA A 214 16.02 -16.37 8.73
C ALA A 214 17.51 -16.03 8.69
N ILE A 215 18.35 -17.03 9.00
CA ILE A 215 19.80 -16.98 8.79
C ILE A 215 20.16 -17.97 7.69
N ILE A 216 20.95 -17.49 6.73
CA ILE A 216 21.37 -18.25 5.58
C ILE A 216 22.85 -18.54 5.74
N ARG A 217 23.18 -19.83 5.73
CA ARG A 217 24.54 -20.33 5.86
C ARG A 217 24.86 -21.20 4.67
N HIS A 218 25.91 -20.83 3.95
CA HIS A 218 26.49 -21.56 2.84
C HIS A 218 27.98 -21.28 2.81
N SER A 219 28.76 -22.12 2.12
CA SER A 219 30.17 -21.82 1.87
C SER A 219 30.32 -20.53 1.07
N ASP A 220 31.35 -19.74 1.38
CA ASP A 220 31.67 -18.51 0.65
C ASP A 220 31.84 -18.80 -0.85
N LEU A 221 31.26 -17.93 -1.68
CA LEU A 221 31.27 -18.07 -3.12
C LEU A 221 32.39 -17.22 -3.73
N VAL A 222 33.23 -17.88 -4.53
CA VAL A 222 34.49 -17.29 -5.00
C VAL A 222 34.33 -16.58 -6.35
N THR A 223 33.27 -16.85 -7.12
CA THR A 223 33.01 -16.23 -8.44
C THR A 223 31.83 -15.27 -8.41
N LYS A 224 31.83 -14.27 -9.31
CA LYS A 224 30.76 -13.27 -9.41
C LYS A 224 29.45 -13.88 -9.93
N GLU A 225 29.56 -14.80 -10.88
CA GLU A 225 28.43 -15.46 -11.53
C GLU A 225 27.70 -16.38 -10.56
N ALA A 226 28.45 -17.22 -9.83
CA ALA A 226 27.87 -18.08 -8.80
C ALA A 226 27.27 -17.27 -7.65
N SER A 227 27.89 -16.15 -7.27
CA SER A 227 27.37 -15.22 -6.25
C SER A 227 26.01 -14.63 -6.64
N PHE A 228 25.82 -14.29 -7.91
CA PHE A 228 24.57 -13.72 -8.43
C PHE A 228 23.45 -14.76 -8.53
N GLU A 229 23.72 -15.91 -9.15
CA GLU A 229 22.75 -17.00 -9.24
C GLU A 229 22.35 -17.51 -7.85
N TYR A 230 23.29 -17.59 -6.91
CA TYR A 230 23.01 -17.98 -5.54
C TYR A 230 22.08 -16.99 -4.84
N LEU A 231 22.37 -15.68 -4.89
CA LEU A 231 21.51 -14.66 -4.27
C LEU A 231 20.08 -14.73 -4.81
N GLN A 232 19.95 -14.88 -6.12
CA GLN A 232 18.65 -14.94 -6.77
C GLN A 232 17.87 -16.20 -6.37
N ASN A 233 18.47 -17.38 -6.53
CA ASN A 233 17.79 -18.65 -6.27
C ASN A 233 17.51 -18.87 -4.77
N GLU A 234 18.49 -18.64 -3.90
CA GLU A 234 18.32 -18.84 -2.46
C GLU A 234 17.49 -17.74 -1.81
N GLY A 235 17.63 -16.50 -2.27
CA GLY A 235 16.77 -15.39 -1.84
C GLY A 235 15.32 -15.64 -2.20
N GLU A 236 15.04 -16.06 -3.42
CA GLU A 236 13.70 -16.40 -3.89
C GLU A 236 13.12 -17.60 -3.11
N ARG A 237 13.89 -18.68 -2.96
CA ARG A 237 13.47 -19.87 -2.19
C ARG A 237 13.08 -19.51 -0.77
N LEU A 238 13.90 -18.71 -0.08
CA LEU A 238 13.65 -18.35 1.32
C LEU A 238 12.54 -17.32 1.50
N LEU A 239 12.38 -16.40 0.55
CA LEU A 239 11.23 -15.51 0.54
C LEU A 239 9.93 -16.31 0.41
N LEU A 240 9.90 -17.32 -0.46
CA LEU A 240 8.75 -18.22 -0.60
C LEU A 240 8.50 -19.03 0.68
N GLU A 241 9.54 -19.64 1.25
CA GLU A 241 9.43 -20.37 2.53
C GLU A 241 8.93 -19.45 3.67
N ALA A 242 9.41 -18.21 3.74
CA ALA A 242 8.95 -17.22 4.72
C ALA A 242 7.47 -16.88 4.52
N MET A 243 7.03 -16.75 3.27
CA MET A 243 5.64 -16.46 2.93
C MET A 243 4.72 -17.65 3.21
N ASP A 244 5.18 -18.88 2.99
CA ASP A 244 4.44 -20.11 3.29
C ASP A 244 4.22 -20.24 4.81
N GLU A 245 5.27 -20.04 5.62
CA GLU A 245 5.15 -20.07 7.09
C GLU A 245 4.26 -18.94 7.63
N LEU A 246 4.31 -17.74 7.02
CA LEU A 246 3.36 -16.66 7.32
C LEU A 246 1.93 -17.07 7.02
N GLU A 247 1.68 -17.67 5.86
CA GLU A 247 0.34 -18.09 5.44
C GLU A 247 -0.25 -19.14 6.39
N VAL A 248 0.57 -20.08 6.85
CA VAL A 248 0.18 -21.05 7.89
C VAL A 248 -0.14 -20.33 9.20
N ALA A 249 0.69 -19.39 9.63
CA ALA A 249 0.48 -18.64 10.87
C ALA A 249 -0.77 -17.75 10.82
N PHE A 250 -1.08 -17.15 9.68
CA PHE A 250 -2.31 -16.39 9.45
C PHE A 250 -3.57 -17.24 9.67
N ASN A 251 -3.56 -18.50 9.27
CA ASN A 251 -4.71 -19.39 9.43
C ASN A 251 -4.87 -19.93 10.86
N ASN A 252 -3.77 -20.07 11.60
CA ASN A 252 -3.76 -20.64 12.95
C ASN A 252 -3.92 -19.60 14.07
N THR A 253 -3.78 -18.32 13.76
CA THR A 253 -3.79 -17.24 14.75
C THR A 253 -5.12 -16.50 14.75
N SER A 254 -5.71 -16.28 15.92
CA SER A 254 -6.97 -15.54 16.07
C SER A 254 -6.81 -14.02 15.99
N VAL A 255 -5.61 -13.50 16.29
CA VAL A 255 -5.32 -12.07 16.22
C VAL A 255 -5.04 -11.62 14.79
N ARG A 256 -5.62 -10.48 14.44
CA ARG A 256 -5.42 -9.85 13.13
C ARG A 256 -4.06 -9.13 13.13
N THR A 257 -3.13 -9.59 12.32
CA THR A 257 -1.82 -8.94 12.16
C THR A 257 -1.82 -7.92 11.03
N ASP A 258 -1.02 -6.87 11.20
CA ASP A 258 -0.74 -5.80 10.25
C ASP A 258 0.77 -5.51 10.22
N CYS A 259 1.25 -4.82 9.18
CA CYS A 259 2.63 -4.34 9.11
C CYS A 259 3.70 -5.43 9.30
N ASN A 260 3.46 -6.62 8.76
CA ASN A 260 4.33 -7.78 8.93
C ASN A 260 5.73 -7.51 8.34
N HIS A 261 6.72 -8.17 8.92
CA HIS A 261 8.13 -7.93 8.66
C HIS A 261 8.87 -9.22 8.31
N ILE A 262 9.70 -9.16 7.26
CA ILE A 262 10.59 -10.25 6.87
C ILE A 262 12.03 -9.79 7.01
N PHE A 263 12.87 -10.55 7.70
CA PHE A 263 14.31 -10.30 7.83
C PHE A 263 15.12 -11.52 7.35
N LEU A 264 15.93 -11.32 6.31
CA LEU A 264 16.80 -12.35 5.76
C LEU A 264 18.26 -11.94 5.95
N ASN A 265 19.02 -12.77 6.67
CA ASN A 265 20.44 -12.53 6.92
C ASN A 265 21.33 -13.52 6.15
N PHE A 266 21.97 -13.03 5.08
CA PHE A 266 22.98 -13.73 4.30
C PHE A 266 24.34 -13.56 4.98
N VAL A 267 24.75 -14.60 5.70
CA VAL A 267 26.06 -14.65 6.37
C VAL A 267 27.24 -14.77 5.39
N PRO A 268 27.17 -15.57 4.31
CA PRO A 268 28.29 -15.72 3.38
C PRO A 268 28.67 -14.40 2.73
N THR A 269 29.97 -14.23 2.45
CA THR A 269 30.43 -13.05 1.73
C THR A 269 30.39 -13.32 0.22
N VAL A 270 29.65 -12.49 -0.52
CA VAL A 270 29.48 -12.63 -1.98
C VAL A 270 30.25 -11.54 -2.74
N ILE A 271 30.62 -11.79 -3.99
CA ILE A 271 31.27 -10.79 -4.83
C ILE A 271 30.23 -10.16 -5.77
N MET A 272 29.77 -8.95 -5.46
CA MET A 272 28.69 -8.30 -6.22
C MET A 272 28.70 -6.77 -6.09
N ASP A 273 28.18 -6.10 -7.12
CA ASP A 273 27.89 -4.66 -7.10
C ASP A 273 26.52 -4.41 -6.44
N PRO A 274 26.37 -3.43 -5.54
CA PRO A 274 25.11 -3.21 -4.82
C PRO A 274 23.90 -2.87 -5.69
N SER A 275 24.10 -2.21 -6.83
CA SER A 275 23.01 -1.91 -7.77
C SER A 275 22.35 -3.18 -8.32
N LYS A 276 23.13 -4.25 -8.55
CA LYS A 276 22.59 -5.54 -8.99
C LYS A 276 21.78 -6.24 -7.91
N ILE A 277 22.10 -6.01 -6.64
CA ILE A 277 21.29 -6.50 -5.50
C ILE A 277 19.94 -5.80 -5.52
N GLU A 278 19.95 -4.47 -5.70
CA GLU A 278 18.71 -3.68 -5.80
C GLU A 278 17.83 -4.15 -6.97
N GLU A 279 18.40 -4.33 -8.16
CA GLU A 279 17.68 -4.81 -9.36
C GLU A 279 17.09 -6.22 -9.14
N SER A 280 17.87 -7.15 -8.58
CA SER A 280 17.43 -8.52 -8.31
C SER A 280 16.28 -8.55 -7.30
N VAL A 281 16.42 -7.81 -6.20
CA VAL A 281 15.39 -7.71 -5.17
C VAL A 281 14.13 -7.02 -5.69
N ARG A 282 14.28 -5.94 -6.47
CA ARG A 282 13.15 -5.25 -7.12
C ARG A 282 12.37 -6.21 -8.04
N SER A 283 13.07 -6.98 -8.87
CA SER A 283 12.46 -7.99 -9.75
C SER A 283 11.69 -9.06 -8.94
N MET A 284 12.27 -9.55 -7.85
CA MET A 284 11.65 -10.53 -6.96
C MET A 284 10.38 -9.98 -6.28
N VAL A 285 10.43 -8.77 -5.71
CA VAL A 285 9.26 -8.15 -5.06
C VAL A 285 8.15 -7.85 -6.07
N MET A 286 8.48 -7.38 -7.27
CA MET A 286 7.48 -7.15 -8.31
C MET A 286 6.79 -8.45 -8.76
N ARG A 287 7.51 -9.59 -8.76
CA ARG A 287 6.94 -10.90 -9.06
C ARG A 287 5.98 -11.40 -7.97
N TYR A 288 6.30 -11.16 -6.70
CA TYR A 288 5.54 -11.69 -5.55
C TYR A 288 4.69 -10.65 -4.80
N GLY A 289 4.62 -9.42 -5.29
CA GLY A 289 3.99 -8.29 -4.61
C GLY A 289 2.55 -8.54 -4.18
N SER A 290 1.75 -9.20 -5.02
CA SER A 290 0.36 -9.55 -4.70
C SER A 290 0.23 -10.49 -3.50
N ARG A 291 1.18 -11.42 -3.33
CA ARG A 291 1.19 -12.36 -2.21
C ARG A 291 1.76 -11.72 -0.95
N LEU A 292 2.80 -10.89 -1.07
CA LEU A 292 3.31 -10.06 0.04
C LEU A 292 2.23 -9.11 0.58
N TRP A 293 1.44 -8.52 -0.32
CA TRP A 293 0.30 -7.67 0.02
C TRP A 293 -0.79 -8.42 0.79
N LYS A 294 -1.19 -9.62 0.31
CA LYS A 294 -2.15 -10.49 1.02
C LYS A 294 -1.67 -10.84 2.43
N LEU A 295 -0.37 -11.10 2.57
CA LEU A 295 0.29 -11.37 3.84
C LEU A 295 0.60 -10.10 4.65
N ARG A 296 0.17 -8.91 4.19
CA ARG A 296 0.34 -7.61 4.85
C ARG A 296 1.79 -7.31 5.25
N VAL A 297 2.73 -7.75 4.42
CA VAL A 297 4.15 -7.46 4.61
C VAL A 297 4.40 -6.00 4.22
N LEU A 298 4.62 -5.17 5.22
CA LEU A 298 4.90 -3.73 5.04
C LEU A 298 6.37 -3.50 4.73
N GLN A 299 7.24 -4.27 5.40
CA GLN A 299 8.68 -4.07 5.37
C GLN A 299 9.40 -5.41 5.22
N ALA A 300 10.40 -5.44 4.35
CA ALA A 300 11.33 -6.55 4.26
C ALA A 300 12.77 -6.04 4.33
N GLU A 301 13.64 -6.81 4.96
CA GLU A 301 15.02 -6.46 5.23
C GLU A 301 15.94 -7.57 4.81
N LEU A 302 16.99 -7.19 4.10
CA LEU A 302 18.05 -8.08 3.65
C LEU A 302 19.38 -7.58 4.19
N LYS A 303 20.09 -8.43 4.93
CA LYS A 303 21.47 -8.19 5.35
C LYS A 303 22.39 -9.12 4.56
N ILE A 304 23.42 -8.58 3.93
CA ILE A 304 24.36 -9.34 3.12
C ILE A 304 25.77 -8.74 3.18
N ASN A 305 26.79 -9.59 3.27
CA ASN A 305 28.18 -9.16 3.18
C ASN A 305 28.66 -9.24 1.73
N ILE A 306 29.21 -8.15 1.20
CA ILE A 306 29.69 -8.10 -0.18
C ILE A 306 31.16 -7.74 -0.28
N ARG A 307 31.80 -8.13 -1.39
CA ARG A 307 33.09 -7.60 -1.86
C ARG A 307 32.93 -7.10 -3.29
N LEU A 308 33.55 -5.98 -3.62
CA LEU A 308 33.56 -5.47 -5.01
C LEU A 308 34.57 -6.26 -5.90
N THR A 309 35.62 -6.79 -5.27
CA THR A 309 36.68 -7.58 -5.91
C THR A 309 36.99 -8.83 -5.06
N PRO A 310 37.53 -9.92 -5.65
CA PRO A 310 37.82 -11.15 -4.92
C PRO A 310 38.72 -10.96 -3.68
N THR A 311 39.65 -10.01 -3.76
CA THR A 311 40.60 -9.63 -2.70
C THR A 311 40.16 -8.42 -1.87
N GLY A 312 38.97 -7.88 -2.14
CA GLY A 312 38.46 -6.69 -1.47
C GLY A 312 38.00 -6.94 -0.03
N LYS A 313 37.91 -5.86 0.75
CA LYS A 313 37.33 -5.91 2.10
C LYS A 313 35.83 -6.22 2.02
N ALA A 314 35.34 -7.04 2.95
CA ALA A 314 33.91 -7.30 3.10
C ALA A 314 33.19 -6.04 3.61
N ILE A 315 32.09 -5.68 2.95
CA ILE A 315 31.23 -4.55 3.28
C ILE A 315 29.86 -5.12 3.65
N PRO A 316 29.40 -4.93 4.90
CA PRO A 316 28.04 -5.29 5.29
C PRO A 316 27.05 -4.30 4.67
N ILE A 317 26.18 -4.83 3.82
CA ILE A 317 25.12 -4.09 3.15
C ILE A 317 23.77 -4.49 3.74
N ARG A 318 22.93 -3.48 3.92
CA ARG A 318 21.54 -3.61 4.34
C ARG A 318 20.64 -3.03 3.28
N LEU A 319 19.68 -3.82 2.84
CA LEU A 319 18.64 -3.38 1.94
C LEU A 319 17.31 -3.42 2.70
N PHE A 320 16.62 -2.30 2.69
CA PHE A 320 15.29 -2.12 3.26
C PHE A 320 14.29 -1.94 2.13
N LEU A 321 13.26 -2.75 2.14
CA LEU A 321 12.08 -2.66 1.29
C LEU A 321 10.94 -2.15 2.16
N THR A 322 10.28 -1.08 1.75
CA THR A 322 9.14 -0.53 2.49
C THR A 322 8.04 -0.16 1.52
N ASN A 323 6.83 -0.67 1.76
CA ASN A 323 5.64 -0.36 0.97
C ASN A 323 4.58 0.30 1.85
N GLU A 324 4.87 1.50 2.36
CA GLU A 324 3.94 2.20 3.29
C GLU A 324 2.59 2.51 2.66
N SER A 325 2.62 2.99 1.42
CA SER A 325 1.45 3.50 0.72
C SER A 325 0.64 2.41 0.03
N GLY A 326 1.23 1.22 -0.16
CA GLY A 326 0.62 0.05 -0.79
C GLY A 326 0.76 -0.02 -2.32
N TYR A 327 1.13 1.08 -2.96
CA TYR A 327 1.28 1.19 -4.42
C TYR A 327 2.72 1.46 -4.88
N TYR A 328 3.62 1.82 -3.97
CA TYR A 328 5.01 2.16 -4.29
C TYR A 328 5.97 1.46 -3.34
N LEU A 329 6.87 0.68 -3.92
CA LEU A 329 7.94 0.02 -3.18
C LEU A 329 9.14 0.95 -3.07
N ASP A 330 9.41 1.43 -1.87
CA ASP A 330 10.65 2.14 -1.59
C ASP A 330 11.77 1.15 -1.27
N ILE A 331 12.87 1.27 -2.01
CA ILE A 331 14.10 0.52 -1.75
C ILE A 331 15.15 1.49 -1.23
N SER A 332 15.69 1.18 -0.05
CA SER A 332 16.72 1.96 0.62
C SER A 332 17.91 1.07 0.95
N LEU A 333 19.08 1.42 0.41
CA LEU A 333 20.32 0.68 0.56
C LEU A 333 21.26 1.41 1.52
N TYR A 334 21.82 0.67 2.48
CA TYR A 334 22.76 1.20 3.47
C TYR A 334 23.98 0.29 3.58
N LYS A 335 25.12 0.88 3.93
CA LYS A 335 26.30 0.17 4.44
C LYS A 335 26.39 0.38 5.95
N GLU A 336 26.78 -0.66 6.69
CA GLU A 336 27.07 -0.51 8.12
C GLU A 336 28.47 0.08 8.29
N VAL A 337 28.58 1.22 8.99
CA VAL A 337 29.84 1.96 9.17
C VAL A 337 30.03 2.30 10.63
N THR A 338 31.22 2.07 11.14
CA THR A 338 31.60 2.47 12.50
C THR A 338 31.87 3.97 12.55
N ASP A 339 31.15 4.69 13.39
CA ASP A 339 31.44 6.09 13.70
C ASP A 339 32.79 6.21 14.42
N SER A 340 33.72 6.94 13.82
CA SER A 340 35.03 7.20 14.41
C SER A 340 34.99 7.92 15.77
N ARG A 341 33.91 8.65 16.09
CA ARG A 341 33.80 9.43 17.33
C ARG A 341 33.18 8.64 18.49
N THR A 342 32.18 7.82 18.20
CA THR A 342 31.40 7.09 19.21
C THR A 342 31.74 5.60 19.28
N GLY A 343 32.43 5.06 18.27
CA GLY A 343 32.70 3.62 18.13
C GLY A 343 31.46 2.79 17.80
N GLN A 344 30.29 3.43 17.62
CA GLN A 344 29.03 2.75 17.34
C GLN A 344 28.82 2.53 15.84
N ILE A 345 28.14 1.44 15.48
CA ILE A 345 27.87 1.10 14.09
C ILE A 345 26.54 1.76 13.66
N MET A 346 26.59 2.50 12.55
CA MET A 346 25.48 3.27 12.00
C MET A 346 25.15 2.86 10.57
N PHE A 347 23.92 3.14 10.15
CA PHE A 347 23.50 3.06 8.76
C PHE A 347 24.00 4.28 7.98
N GLN A 348 24.87 4.07 6.99
CA GLN A 348 25.21 5.10 6.02
C GLN A 348 24.56 4.75 4.68
N ALA A 349 23.80 5.67 4.10
CA ALA A 349 23.14 5.42 2.82
C ALA A 349 24.18 5.13 1.74
N TYR A 350 23.85 4.21 0.84
CA TYR A 350 24.70 3.81 -0.27
C TYR A 350 24.13 4.42 -1.56
N GLY A 351 24.88 5.33 -2.19
CA GLY A 351 24.44 6.11 -3.35
C GLY A 351 23.94 7.51 -2.99
N ASP A 352 23.28 8.17 -3.95
CA ASP A 352 22.86 9.58 -3.82
C ASP A 352 21.56 9.75 -3.01
N LYS A 353 20.78 8.68 -2.87
CA LYS A 353 19.51 8.69 -2.13
C LYS A 353 19.76 8.51 -0.63
N GLN A 354 19.48 9.55 0.16
CA GLN A 354 19.43 9.42 1.62
C GLN A 354 18.10 8.79 2.04
N GLY A 355 18.15 7.53 2.49
CA GLY A 355 16.98 6.84 3.06
C GLY A 355 16.69 7.25 4.52
N PRO A 356 15.52 6.89 5.07
CA PRO A 356 15.04 7.34 6.38
C PRO A 356 15.92 6.92 7.58
N LEU A 357 16.72 5.86 7.43
CA LEU A 357 17.60 5.37 8.50
C LEU A 357 19.02 5.94 8.41
N HIS A 358 19.29 6.88 7.51
CA HIS A 358 20.63 7.46 7.37
C HIS A 358 21.09 8.10 8.68
N GLY A 359 22.27 7.70 9.17
CA GLY A 359 22.86 8.19 10.41
C GLY A 359 22.31 7.52 11.69
N MET A 360 21.33 6.62 11.58
CA MET A 360 20.77 5.91 12.72
C MET A 360 21.64 4.71 13.12
N LEU A 361 21.58 4.31 14.39
CA LEU A 361 22.30 3.14 14.90
C LEU A 361 21.69 1.83 14.36
N ILE A 362 22.51 0.79 14.16
CA ILE A 362 22.01 -0.51 13.65
C ILE A 362 21.02 -1.20 14.60
N ASN A 363 21.10 -0.90 15.90
CA ASN A 363 20.22 -1.45 16.94
C ASN A 363 18.94 -0.61 17.16
N THR A 364 18.67 0.37 16.28
CA THR A 364 17.46 1.18 16.34
C THR A 364 16.22 0.26 16.28
N PRO A 365 15.32 0.34 17.27
CA PRO A 365 14.15 -0.53 17.35
C PRO A 365 13.08 -0.13 16.33
N TYR A 366 12.25 -1.09 15.93
CA TYR A 366 11.09 -0.83 15.09
C TYR A 366 10.04 -0.01 15.83
N VAL A 367 9.47 0.97 15.13
CA VAL A 367 8.44 1.85 15.66
C VAL A 367 7.09 1.12 15.65
N THR A 368 6.32 1.31 16.71
CA THR A 368 4.93 0.83 16.83
C THR A 368 4.01 1.58 15.87
N LYS A 369 2.85 1.02 15.57
CA LYS A 369 1.89 1.56 14.59
C LYS A 369 1.40 2.93 15.06
N ASP A 370 1.51 3.93 14.20
CA ASP A 370 0.97 5.27 14.44
C ASP A 370 -0.48 5.40 13.92
N LEU A 371 -1.13 6.53 14.25
CA LEU A 371 -2.50 6.81 13.82
C LEU A 371 -2.61 6.87 12.29
N LEU A 372 -1.59 7.37 11.61
CA LEU A 372 -1.55 7.48 10.14
C LEU A 372 -1.58 6.09 9.50
N GLN A 373 -0.76 5.15 9.99
CA GLN A 373 -0.73 3.78 9.50
C GLN A 373 -2.03 3.03 9.81
N SER A 374 -2.71 3.36 10.92
CA SER A 374 -4.06 2.86 11.18
C SER A 374 -5.06 3.31 10.11
N LYS A 375 -5.07 4.60 9.74
CA LYS A 375 -5.92 5.12 8.66
C LYS A 375 -5.54 4.50 7.30
N ARG A 376 -4.25 4.37 6.98
CA ARG A 376 -3.79 3.68 5.77
C ARG A 376 -4.34 2.28 5.67
N PHE A 377 -4.22 1.52 6.75
CA PHE A 377 -4.74 0.17 6.79
C PHE A 377 -6.27 0.11 6.60
N GLN A 378 -7.02 1.02 7.21
CA GLN A 378 -8.47 1.10 7.00
C GLN A 378 -8.81 1.33 5.52
N ALA A 379 -8.15 2.29 4.86
CA ALA A 379 -8.33 2.54 3.42
C ALA A 379 -7.98 1.30 2.57
N GLN A 380 -6.82 0.68 2.84
CA GLN A 380 -6.34 -0.50 2.12
C GLN A 380 -7.28 -1.69 2.27
N SER A 381 -7.86 -1.87 3.47
CA SER A 381 -8.85 -2.92 3.73
C SER A 381 -10.15 -2.74 2.95
N LEU A 382 -10.45 -1.51 2.52
CA LEU A 382 -11.56 -1.17 1.63
C LEU A 382 -11.15 -1.21 0.15
N GLY A 383 -9.90 -1.56 -0.16
CA GLY A 383 -9.38 -1.68 -1.52
C GLY A 383 -8.99 -0.35 -2.16
N THR A 384 -8.55 0.65 -1.39
CA THR A 384 -8.06 1.93 -1.93
C THR A 384 -6.87 2.47 -1.14
N SER A 385 -6.13 3.37 -1.76
CA SER A 385 -5.02 4.09 -1.14
C SER A 385 -5.53 5.14 -0.15
N TYR A 386 -4.74 5.44 0.88
CA TYR A 386 -5.09 6.51 1.80
C TYR A 386 -4.98 7.87 1.12
N VAL A 387 -5.91 8.78 1.44
CA VAL A 387 -6.05 10.03 0.71
C VAL A 387 -4.80 10.93 0.78
N TYR A 388 -4.08 10.92 1.90
CA TYR A 388 -2.83 11.68 2.05
C TYR A 388 -1.62 11.06 1.33
N ASP A 389 -1.74 9.83 0.82
CA ASP A 389 -0.71 9.23 -0.02
C ASP A 389 -0.89 9.63 -1.50
N ILE A 390 -2.00 10.26 -1.89
CA ILE A 390 -2.27 10.69 -3.27
C ILE A 390 -1.22 11.70 -3.81
N PRO A 391 -0.78 12.75 -3.08
CA PRO A 391 0.27 13.64 -3.58
C PRO A 391 1.57 12.92 -3.92
N GLU A 392 1.96 11.93 -3.13
CA GLU A 392 3.17 11.14 -3.42
C GLU A 392 2.96 10.22 -4.63
N MET A 393 1.74 9.69 -4.82
CA MET A 393 1.36 8.94 -6.00
C MET A 393 1.49 9.79 -7.28
N PHE A 394 1.13 11.07 -7.22
CA PHE A 394 1.35 12.04 -8.29
C PHE A 394 2.84 12.26 -8.55
N ARG A 395 3.67 12.40 -7.51
CA ARG A 395 5.13 12.56 -7.64
C ARG A 395 5.75 11.37 -8.39
N GLN A 396 5.45 10.17 -7.94
CA GLN A 396 6.00 8.94 -8.53
C GLN A 396 5.47 8.72 -9.96
N SER A 397 4.19 9.02 -10.21
CA SER A 397 3.60 8.95 -11.56
C SER A 397 4.19 9.99 -12.51
N LEU A 398 4.59 11.18 -12.01
CA LEU A 398 5.30 12.19 -12.79
C LEU A 398 6.69 11.70 -13.21
N ILE A 399 7.45 11.09 -12.31
CA ILE A 399 8.78 10.51 -12.63
C ILE A 399 8.62 9.49 -13.77
N LYS A 400 7.66 8.56 -13.62
CA LYS A 400 7.32 7.59 -14.66
C LYS A 400 6.91 8.25 -15.99
N LEU A 401 6.19 9.37 -15.95
CA LEU A 401 5.79 10.11 -17.15
C LEU A 401 6.98 10.76 -17.86
N TRP A 402 7.92 11.35 -17.12
CA TRP A 402 9.14 11.91 -17.70
C TRP A 402 9.96 10.85 -18.41
N ASP A 403 10.14 9.68 -17.77
CA ASP A 403 10.86 8.55 -18.35
C ASP A 403 10.17 8.03 -19.62
N SER A 404 8.85 7.81 -19.58
CA SER A 404 8.10 7.29 -20.73
C SER A 404 8.05 8.27 -21.90
N MET A 405 7.86 9.57 -21.63
CA MET A 405 7.81 10.58 -22.69
C MET A 405 9.18 10.85 -23.32
N ASN A 406 10.28 10.62 -22.60
CA ASN A 406 11.63 10.78 -23.14
C ASN A 406 11.93 9.80 -24.28
N GLU A 407 11.21 8.67 -24.37
CA GLU A 407 11.32 7.75 -25.50
C GLU A 407 10.77 8.36 -26.79
N HIS A 408 9.71 9.17 -26.71
CA HIS A 408 8.94 9.68 -27.86
C HIS A 408 9.18 11.16 -28.20
N ALA A 409 9.67 11.95 -27.24
CA ALA A 409 9.89 13.39 -27.39
C ALA A 409 11.30 13.81 -26.99
N PHE A 410 11.72 14.96 -27.50
CA PHE A 410 12.95 15.64 -27.06
C PHE A 410 12.61 16.51 -25.85
N LEU A 411 13.00 16.03 -24.66
CA LEU A 411 12.71 16.68 -23.38
C LEU A 411 13.95 17.40 -22.82
N PRO A 412 13.77 18.45 -22.01
CA PRO A 412 14.86 18.98 -21.19
C PRO A 412 15.28 17.96 -20.12
N THR A 413 16.38 18.24 -19.43
CA THR A 413 16.79 17.44 -18.27
C THR A 413 15.65 17.41 -17.25
N PRO A 414 15.24 16.22 -16.78
CA PRO A 414 14.15 16.12 -15.82
C PRO A 414 14.52 16.83 -14.51
N PRO A 415 13.54 17.46 -13.83
CA PRO A 415 13.77 18.08 -12.54
C PRO A 415 14.13 17.01 -11.50
N LEU A 416 14.78 17.43 -10.41
CA LEU A 416 15.04 16.55 -9.28
C LEU A 416 13.72 16.03 -8.69
N PRO A 417 13.65 14.80 -8.16
CA PRO A 417 12.43 14.24 -7.57
C PRO A 417 11.81 15.12 -6.46
N SER A 418 12.62 15.89 -5.74
CA SER A 418 12.15 16.84 -4.73
C SER A 418 11.45 18.07 -5.32
N ASP A 419 11.80 18.47 -6.53
CA ASP A 419 11.36 19.70 -7.21
C ASP A 419 10.31 19.45 -8.31
N ILE A 420 10.03 18.19 -8.64
CA ILE A 420 9.05 17.79 -9.67
C ILE A 420 7.60 18.12 -9.30
N LEU A 421 7.30 18.15 -8.00
CA LEU A 421 5.97 18.40 -7.44
C LEU A 421 6.10 19.24 -6.16
N THR A 422 5.39 20.36 -6.12
CA THR A 422 5.08 21.09 -4.89
C THR A 422 3.57 21.07 -4.67
N TYR A 423 3.13 20.96 -3.41
CA TYR A 423 1.71 20.98 -3.09
C TYR A 423 1.46 21.71 -1.78
N THR A 424 0.26 22.26 -1.64
CA THR A 424 -0.20 22.93 -0.42
C THR A 424 -1.62 22.48 -0.14
N GLU A 425 -1.89 22.06 1.10
CA GLU A 425 -3.22 21.64 1.51
C GLU A 425 -4.14 22.88 1.59
N LEU A 426 -5.37 22.69 1.15
CA LEU A 426 -6.44 23.68 1.16
C LEU A 426 -7.45 23.28 2.23
N VAL A 427 -7.65 24.15 3.22
CA VAL A 427 -8.49 23.88 4.39
C VAL A 427 -9.46 25.04 4.61
N LEU A 428 -10.59 24.76 5.25
CA LEU A 428 -11.55 25.79 5.64
C LEU A 428 -11.12 26.46 6.95
N ASP A 429 -11.21 27.78 7.01
CA ASP A 429 -11.17 28.53 8.27
C ASP A 429 -12.54 28.52 8.97
N ASP A 430 -12.64 29.15 10.15
CA ASP A 430 -13.87 29.25 10.94
C ASP A 430 -15.02 29.98 10.22
N GLN A 431 -14.70 30.74 9.16
CA GLN A 431 -15.67 31.45 8.32
C GLN A 431 -16.03 30.67 7.03
N GLY A 432 -15.49 29.45 6.86
CA GLY A 432 -15.71 28.62 5.68
C GLY A 432 -15.03 29.16 4.41
N GLN A 433 -13.96 29.95 4.56
CA GLN A 433 -13.09 30.37 3.47
C GLN A 433 -11.90 29.44 3.32
N LEU A 434 -11.37 29.33 2.09
CA LEU A 434 -10.20 28.51 1.82
C LEU A 434 -8.91 29.21 2.24
N VAL A 435 -8.11 28.50 3.03
CA VAL A 435 -6.77 28.92 3.43
C VAL A 435 -5.74 27.86 3.03
N HIS A 436 -4.53 28.34 2.73
CA HIS A 436 -3.37 27.50 2.48
C HIS A 436 -2.77 27.07 3.83
N MET A 437 -2.65 25.77 4.06
CA MET A 437 -2.05 25.24 5.28
C MET A 437 -1.06 24.13 4.98
N ASN A 438 0.02 24.09 5.76
CA ASN A 438 0.99 22.99 5.75
C ASN A 438 0.93 22.31 7.12
N ARG A 439 0.01 21.35 7.27
CA ARG A 439 -0.18 20.57 8.49
C ARG A 439 0.29 19.12 8.30
N LEU A 440 0.40 18.40 9.41
CA LEU A 440 0.73 16.97 9.38
C LEU A 440 -0.38 16.16 8.69
N PRO A 441 -0.02 15.16 7.86
CA PRO A 441 -0.98 14.25 7.23
C PRO A 441 -1.92 13.57 8.24
N GLY A 442 -3.19 13.42 7.86
CA GLY A 442 -4.22 12.78 8.69
C GLY A 442 -4.82 13.65 9.80
N GLY A 443 -4.40 14.92 9.91
CA GLY A 443 -4.98 15.92 10.82
C GLY A 443 -6.27 16.58 10.31
N ASN A 444 -6.95 15.99 9.32
CA ASN A 444 -8.25 16.45 8.84
C ASN A 444 -9.36 16.14 9.84
N GLU A 445 -10.20 17.15 10.10
CA GLU A 445 -11.38 17.02 10.98
C GLU A 445 -12.68 16.75 10.21
N ILE A 446 -12.60 16.74 8.87
CA ILE A 446 -13.70 16.47 7.95
C ILE A 446 -13.31 15.38 6.95
N GLY A 447 -14.30 14.71 6.36
CA GLY A 447 -14.13 13.59 5.41
C GLY A 447 -13.73 13.99 3.99
N MET A 448 -13.15 15.17 3.81
CA MET A 448 -12.72 15.72 2.52
C MET A 448 -11.39 16.44 2.69
N VAL A 449 -10.50 16.29 1.73
CA VAL A 449 -9.21 16.98 1.66
C VAL A 449 -8.99 17.53 0.27
N ALA A 450 -8.26 18.64 0.16
CA ALA A 450 -7.95 19.26 -1.11
C ALA A 450 -6.52 19.81 -1.12
N TRP A 451 -5.90 19.82 -2.30
CA TRP A 451 -4.57 20.38 -2.50
C TRP A 451 -4.53 21.24 -3.76
N LYS A 452 -3.81 22.35 -3.67
CA LYS A 452 -3.24 22.99 -4.85
C LYS A 452 -1.89 22.33 -5.12
N MET A 453 -1.71 21.77 -6.31
CA MET A 453 -0.46 21.14 -6.74
C MET A 453 0.14 21.87 -7.92
N THR A 454 1.45 22.09 -7.90
CA THR A 454 2.25 22.59 -9.02
C THR A 454 3.14 21.46 -9.51
N LEU A 455 2.91 21.00 -10.74
CA LEU A 455 3.54 19.84 -11.36
C LEU A 455 4.51 20.32 -12.45
N LYS A 456 5.79 19.93 -12.40
CA LYS A 456 6.71 20.10 -13.53
C LYS A 456 6.57 18.89 -14.45
N THR A 457 5.92 19.08 -15.60
CA THR A 457 5.63 18.00 -16.55
C THR A 457 6.48 18.13 -17.82
N PRO A 458 6.64 17.06 -18.62
CA PRO A 458 7.39 17.13 -19.87
C PRO A 458 6.92 18.25 -20.80
N GLU A 459 5.60 18.49 -20.84
CA GLU A 459 4.98 19.50 -21.69
C GLU A 459 4.94 20.91 -21.08
N TYR A 460 5.10 21.02 -19.76
CA TYR A 460 5.28 22.29 -19.04
C TYR A 460 6.41 22.17 -18.01
N PRO A 461 7.70 22.21 -18.44
CA PRO A 461 8.83 22.03 -17.53
C PRO A 461 8.92 23.10 -16.43
N GLU A 462 8.42 24.31 -16.71
CA GLU A 462 8.32 25.41 -15.74
C GLU A 462 7.22 25.22 -14.70
N GLY A 463 6.29 24.28 -14.93
CA GLY A 463 5.19 23.97 -14.02
C GLY A 463 3.80 24.23 -14.60
N ARG A 464 2.85 23.41 -14.14
CA ARG A 464 1.40 23.57 -14.31
C ARG A 464 0.68 23.38 -12.97
N ASP A 465 -0.37 24.17 -12.74
CA ASP A 465 -1.18 24.09 -11.53
C ASP A 465 -2.42 23.20 -11.76
N ILE A 466 -2.79 22.43 -10.74
CA ILE A 466 -4.08 21.72 -10.65
C ILE A 466 -4.64 21.81 -9.23
N ILE A 467 -5.97 21.63 -9.11
CA ILE A 467 -6.61 21.38 -7.82
C ILE A 467 -7.01 19.91 -7.75
N VAL A 468 -6.59 19.22 -6.69
CA VAL A 468 -6.96 17.83 -6.39
C VAL A 468 -7.86 17.83 -5.17
N ILE A 469 -9.03 17.19 -5.27
CA ILE A 469 -10.00 17.02 -4.18
C ILE A 469 -10.19 15.51 -3.96
N GLY A 470 -10.16 15.05 -2.72
CA GLY A 470 -10.32 13.63 -2.40
C GLY A 470 -11.15 13.40 -1.14
N ASN A 471 -12.02 12.39 -1.16
CA ASN A 471 -12.70 11.94 0.04
C ASN A 471 -11.74 11.18 0.97
N ASP A 472 -11.84 11.41 2.27
CA ASP A 472 -11.23 10.53 3.27
C ASP A 472 -12.21 9.42 3.65
N ILE A 473 -12.06 8.24 3.03
CA ILE A 473 -12.92 7.07 3.32
C ILE A 473 -12.80 6.59 4.78
N THR A 474 -11.72 6.94 5.48
CA THR A 474 -11.49 6.55 6.88
C THR A 474 -12.25 7.44 7.86
N TYR A 475 -12.67 8.63 7.42
CA TYR A 475 -13.48 9.55 8.20
C TYR A 475 -14.96 9.39 7.86
N ARG A 476 -15.76 8.87 8.80
CA ARG A 476 -17.21 8.64 8.63
C ARG A 476 -17.55 8.03 7.26
N ILE A 477 -16.82 6.96 6.89
CA ILE A 477 -16.95 6.20 5.62
C ILE A 477 -16.87 7.05 4.33
N GLY A 478 -16.23 8.22 4.39
CA GLY A 478 -16.15 9.17 3.28
C GLY A 478 -17.51 9.79 2.92
N SER A 479 -18.42 9.93 3.90
CA SER A 479 -19.73 10.54 3.70
C SER A 479 -19.65 12.05 3.50
N PHE A 480 -20.52 12.59 2.64
CA PHE A 480 -20.67 14.02 2.40
C PHE A 480 -21.57 14.66 3.45
N GLY A 481 -20.96 15.33 4.44
CA GLY A 481 -21.65 16.26 5.33
C GLY A 481 -21.48 17.71 4.86
N PRO A 482 -22.06 18.69 5.57
CA PRO A 482 -22.12 20.06 5.09
C PRO A 482 -20.72 20.70 4.95
N GLN A 483 -19.80 20.37 5.85
CA GLN A 483 -18.43 20.88 5.81
C GLN A 483 -17.62 20.26 4.66
N GLU A 484 -17.81 18.96 4.39
CA GLU A 484 -17.21 18.30 3.23
C GLU A 484 -17.70 18.90 1.91
N ASP A 485 -19.00 19.20 1.83
CA ASP A 485 -19.62 19.87 0.68
C ASP A 485 -19.05 21.29 0.48
N VAL A 486 -18.87 22.06 1.56
CA VAL A 486 -18.30 23.41 1.49
C VAL A 486 -16.83 23.37 1.05
N LEU A 487 -16.01 22.45 1.56
CA LEU A 487 -14.62 22.35 1.12
C LEU A 487 -14.54 21.99 -0.38
N PHE A 488 -15.34 21.02 -0.83
CA PHE A 488 -15.42 20.64 -2.23
C PHE A 488 -15.83 21.84 -3.10
N LEU A 489 -16.87 22.56 -2.69
CA LEU A 489 -17.36 23.75 -3.39
C LEU A 489 -16.24 24.78 -3.55
N ARG A 490 -15.64 25.22 -2.44
CA ARG A 490 -14.64 26.28 -2.46
C ARG A 490 -13.41 25.90 -3.28
N ALA A 491 -12.98 24.63 -3.20
CA ALA A 491 -11.85 24.14 -3.98
C ALA A 491 -12.17 24.10 -5.48
N SER A 492 -13.41 23.74 -5.85
CA SER A 492 -13.88 23.79 -7.24
C SER A 492 -14.00 25.23 -7.75
N GLU A 493 -14.53 26.15 -6.95
CA GLU A 493 -14.62 27.58 -7.27
C GLU A 493 -13.22 28.20 -7.47
N LEU A 494 -12.24 27.80 -6.64
CA LEU A 494 -10.85 28.22 -6.77
C LEU A 494 -10.25 27.77 -8.11
N ALA A 495 -10.45 26.48 -8.47
CA ALA A 495 -10.00 25.93 -9.74
C ALA A 495 -10.61 26.69 -10.93
N ARG A 496 -11.92 26.95 -10.88
CA ARG A 496 -12.66 27.67 -11.92
C ARG A 496 -12.21 29.13 -12.05
N THR A 497 -12.00 29.81 -10.92
CA THR A 497 -11.53 31.21 -10.88
C THR A 497 -10.15 31.36 -11.51
N HIS A 498 -9.24 30.41 -11.25
CA HIS A 498 -7.91 30.39 -11.86
C HIS A 498 -7.89 29.77 -13.26
N GLY A 499 -9.00 29.18 -13.71
CA GLY A 499 -9.10 28.51 -15.00
C GLY A 499 -8.22 27.25 -15.11
N ILE A 500 -7.87 26.61 -13.98
CA ILE A 500 -6.98 25.45 -13.92
C ILE A 500 -7.75 24.14 -13.79
N PRO A 501 -7.18 22.99 -14.20
CA PRO A 501 -7.85 21.69 -14.09
C PRO A 501 -8.21 21.30 -12.65
N ARG A 502 -9.36 20.65 -12.49
CA ARG A 502 -9.83 20.06 -11.24
C ARG A 502 -9.87 18.54 -11.35
N ILE A 503 -9.16 17.87 -10.47
CA ILE A 503 -9.13 16.40 -10.33
C ILE A 503 -9.90 16.01 -9.07
N TYR A 504 -10.83 15.06 -9.21
CA TYR A 504 -11.59 14.52 -8.07
C TYR A 504 -11.32 13.03 -7.88
N VAL A 505 -10.82 12.64 -6.71
CA VAL A 505 -10.57 11.25 -6.32
C VAL A 505 -11.74 10.76 -5.46
N ALA A 506 -12.55 9.87 -6.02
CA ALA A 506 -13.83 9.43 -5.46
C ALA A 506 -13.70 8.11 -4.68
N ALA A 507 -13.84 8.20 -3.36
CA ALA A 507 -14.00 7.08 -2.43
C ALA A 507 -14.98 7.48 -1.32
N ASN A 508 -16.28 7.26 -1.52
CA ASN A 508 -17.33 7.79 -0.65
C ASN A 508 -18.54 6.86 -0.48
N SER A 509 -19.43 7.23 0.44
CA SER A 509 -20.70 6.55 0.69
C SER A 509 -21.94 7.42 0.39
N GLY A 510 -21.78 8.49 -0.39
CA GLY A 510 -22.84 9.48 -0.65
C GLY A 510 -23.07 10.44 0.52
N ALA A 511 -24.26 11.06 0.54
CA ALA A 511 -24.64 12.00 1.59
C ALA A 511 -24.60 11.34 2.97
N ARG A 512 -24.15 12.08 3.98
CA ARG A 512 -24.19 11.63 5.38
C ARG A 512 -25.65 11.43 5.80
N ILE A 513 -25.87 10.39 6.58
CA ILE A 513 -27.17 10.04 7.15
C ILE A 513 -26.94 9.83 8.63
N GLY A 514 -27.84 10.34 9.45
CA GLY A 514 -27.83 10.13 10.88
C GLY A 514 -29.23 10.21 11.48
N LEU A 515 -29.32 9.85 12.75
CA LEU A 515 -30.50 10.06 13.59
C LEU A 515 -30.07 10.89 14.80
N ALA A 516 -31.02 11.60 15.42
CA ALA A 516 -30.76 12.34 16.65
C ALA A 516 -30.55 11.35 17.82
N GLU A 517 -29.30 10.94 18.05
CA GLU A 517 -28.95 9.95 19.08
C GLU A 517 -29.32 10.43 20.50
N GLU A 518 -29.32 11.74 20.75
CA GLU A 518 -29.79 12.27 22.02
C GLU A 518 -31.27 11.95 22.27
N ILE A 519 -32.10 11.94 21.22
CA ILE A 519 -33.54 11.65 21.35
C ILE A 519 -33.78 10.14 21.46
N ARG A 520 -32.94 9.31 20.84
CA ARG A 520 -33.09 7.85 20.78
C ARG A 520 -33.25 7.18 22.15
N HIS A 521 -32.61 7.72 23.18
CA HIS A 521 -32.67 7.18 24.54
C HIS A 521 -33.70 7.88 25.44
N MET A 522 -34.37 8.92 24.95
CA MET A 522 -35.31 9.74 25.72
C MET A 522 -36.77 9.64 25.25
N PHE A 523 -37.03 9.21 24.01
CA PHE A 523 -38.41 9.10 23.52
C PHE A 523 -39.17 7.95 24.18
N HIS A 524 -40.45 8.19 24.41
CA HIS A 524 -41.41 7.22 24.92
C HIS A 524 -42.47 6.93 23.84
N VAL A 525 -43.07 5.75 23.90
CA VAL A 525 -44.11 5.32 22.97
C VAL A 525 -45.46 5.37 23.67
N ALA A 526 -46.42 6.10 23.12
CA ALA A 526 -47.81 6.07 23.58
C ALA A 526 -48.52 4.89 22.90
N TRP A 527 -48.54 3.73 23.55
CA TRP A 527 -49.20 2.53 23.04
C TRP A 527 -50.71 2.66 22.96
N GLU A 528 -51.34 1.92 22.04
CA GLU A 528 -52.80 1.74 22.06
C GLU A 528 -53.24 0.98 23.31
N ASP A 529 -52.49 -0.07 23.64
CA ASP A 529 -52.60 -0.86 24.85
C ASP A 529 -51.19 -1.11 25.42
N PRO A 530 -50.82 -0.53 26.58
CA PRO A 530 -49.51 -0.74 27.17
C PRO A 530 -49.18 -2.20 27.49
N ASP A 531 -50.20 -3.03 27.74
CA ASP A 531 -50.03 -4.44 28.05
C ASP A 531 -49.91 -5.32 26.78
N ASP A 532 -50.28 -4.81 25.60
CA ASP A 532 -50.18 -5.50 24.31
C ASP A 532 -49.65 -4.58 23.17
N PRO A 533 -48.31 -4.43 23.06
CA PRO A 533 -47.68 -3.59 22.04
C PRO A 533 -47.99 -3.97 20.58
N TYR A 534 -48.48 -5.19 20.32
CA TYR A 534 -48.82 -5.64 18.96
C TYR A 534 -50.06 -4.94 18.39
N LYS A 535 -50.89 -4.33 19.25
CA LYS A 535 -52.00 -3.47 18.80
C LYS A 535 -51.52 -2.16 18.17
N GLY A 536 -50.23 -1.86 18.27
CA GLY A 536 -49.62 -0.66 17.71
C GLY A 536 -49.54 0.50 18.70
N TYR A 537 -49.09 1.64 18.21
CA TYR A 537 -48.87 2.85 19.00
C TYR A 537 -49.55 4.06 18.35
N LYS A 538 -49.93 5.02 19.19
CA LYS A 538 -50.57 6.29 18.82
C LYS A 538 -49.56 7.32 18.33
N TYR A 539 -48.50 7.56 19.11
CA TYR A 539 -47.47 8.56 18.83
C TYR A 539 -46.22 8.36 19.70
N LEU A 540 -45.14 9.10 19.38
CA LEU A 540 -43.94 9.20 20.20
C LEU A 540 -43.96 10.51 20.99
N TYR A 541 -43.48 10.48 22.24
CA TYR A 541 -43.50 11.66 23.10
C TYR A 541 -42.29 11.72 24.04
N LEU A 542 -42.08 12.88 24.64
CA LEU A 542 -41.17 13.11 25.75
C LEU A 542 -41.94 13.43 27.02
N THR A 543 -41.40 13.00 28.16
CA THR A 543 -41.88 13.47 29.46
C THR A 543 -41.57 14.96 29.62
N PRO A 544 -42.28 15.71 30.50
CA PRO A 544 -41.96 17.11 30.77
C PRO A 544 -40.52 17.31 31.28
N GLN A 545 -39.95 16.30 31.94
CA GLN A 545 -38.57 16.33 32.42
C GLN A 545 -37.57 16.18 31.27
N ASP A 546 -37.83 15.25 30.34
CA ASP A 546 -36.94 15.03 29.19
C ASP A 546 -37.04 16.16 28.17
N TYR A 547 -38.26 16.67 27.92
CA TYR A 547 -38.46 17.83 27.06
C TYR A 547 -37.70 19.07 27.55
N LYS A 548 -37.65 19.32 28.86
CA LYS A 548 -36.86 20.42 29.44
C LYS A 548 -35.36 20.29 29.16
N LYS A 549 -34.82 19.08 29.03
CA LYS A 549 -33.40 18.87 28.72
C LYS A 549 -33.04 19.23 27.27
N VAL A 550 -33.96 18.97 26.33
CA VAL A 550 -33.69 19.10 24.88
C VAL A 550 -34.29 20.36 24.24
N SER A 551 -35.31 20.96 24.85
CA SER A 551 -35.96 22.17 24.34
C SER A 551 -34.99 23.36 24.23
N ALA A 552 -34.04 23.50 25.16
CA ALA A 552 -33.02 24.55 25.10
C ALA A 552 -32.02 24.39 23.94
N LEU A 553 -31.91 23.18 23.39
CA LEU A 553 -30.99 22.84 22.30
C LEU A 553 -31.67 22.89 20.92
N ASN A 554 -32.97 23.18 20.86
CA ASN A 554 -33.80 23.10 19.65
C ASN A 554 -33.73 21.72 18.94
N SER A 555 -33.45 20.63 19.67
CA SER A 555 -33.36 19.28 19.07
C SER A 555 -34.71 18.75 18.56
N VAL A 556 -35.83 19.20 19.11
CA VAL A 556 -37.17 18.72 18.76
C VAL A 556 -38.20 19.84 18.83
N HIS A 557 -39.22 19.77 17.97
CA HIS A 557 -40.47 20.47 18.17
C HIS A 557 -41.50 19.50 18.73
N CYS A 558 -42.19 19.93 19.78
CA CYS A 558 -43.21 19.12 20.43
C CYS A 558 -44.50 19.91 20.64
N GLU A 559 -45.60 19.18 20.62
CA GLU A 559 -46.93 19.65 21.01
C GLU A 559 -47.24 19.12 22.42
N HIS A 560 -47.64 20.01 23.32
CA HIS A 560 -48.09 19.61 24.65
C HIS A 560 -49.49 19.00 24.58
N VAL A 561 -49.65 17.81 25.13
CA VAL A 561 -50.91 17.07 25.17
C VAL A 561 -51.12 16.45 26.56
N GLU A 562 -52.37 16.37 27.00
CA GLU A 562 -52.76 15.53 28.14
C GLU A 562 -53.38 14.24 27.62
N ASP A 563 -52.80 13.10 27.97
CA ASP A 563 -53.29 11.78 27.58
C ASP A 563 -53.16 10.81 28.76
N ASN A 564 -54.23 10.06 29.05
CA ASN A 564 -54.36 9.19 30.23
C ASN A 564 -54.00 9.87 31.57
N GLY A 565 -54.28 11.18 31.71
CA GLY A 565 -53.97 11.95 32.91
C GLY A 565 -52.49 12.32 33.07
N GLU A 566 -51.66 12.06 32.07
CA GLU A 566 -50.25 12.43 32.03
C GLU A 566 -50.01 13.59 31.04
N SER A 567 -49.25 14.58 31.47
CA SER A 567 -48.77 15.65 30.59
C SER A 567 -47.62 15.13 29.72
N ARG A 568 -47.80 15.11 28.41
CA ARG A 568 -46.84 14.59 27.44
C ARG A 568 -46.47 15.65 26.41
N TYR A 569 -45.24 15.61 25.92
CA TYR A 569 -44.78 16.43 24.81
C TYR A 569 -44.66 15.54 23.58
N LYS A 570 -45.74 15.47 22.79
CA LYS A 570 -45.80 14.69 21.55
C LYS A 570 -44.79 15.25 20.56
N ILE A 571 -43.91 14.41 20.05
CA ILE A 571 -42.88 14.82 19.09
C ILE A 571 -43.56 15.08 17.73
N THR A 572 -43.35 16.29 17.20
CA THR A 572 -43.88 16.71 15.89
C THR A 572 -42.77 16.73 14.85
N ASP A 573 -41.63 17.36 15.18
CA ASP A 573 -40.44 17.39 14.35
C ASP A 573 -39.21 16.98 15.17
N ILE A 574 -38.30 16.24 14.56
CA ILE A 574 -36.97 15.95 15.11
C ILE A 574 -35.96 16.74 14.27
N ILE A 575 -35.31 17.70 14.89
CA ILE A 575 -34.30 18.56 14.26
C ILE A 575 -32.90 17.97 14.49
N GLY A 576 -32.63 17.54 15.73
CA GLY A 576 -31.33 17.06 16.18
C GLY A 576 -30.38 18.21 16.55
N LYS A 577 -29.49 17.96 17.52
CA LYS A 577 -28.42 18.87 17.92
C LYS A 577 -27.23 18.79 16.97
N GLU A 578 -26.94 17.60 16.44
CA GLU A 578 -25.83 17.36 15.51
C GLU A 578 -26.22 17.83 14.10
N ASP A 579 -25.27 18.46 13.40
CA ASP A 579 -25.42 18.86 12.01
C ASP A 579 -25.11 17.70 11.04
N GLY A 580 -25.73 17.70 9.87
CA GLY A 580 -25.47 16.72 8.83
C GLY A 580 -26.13 15.36 9.05
N LEU A 581 -27.35 15.34 9.55
CA LEU A 581 -28.21 14.17 9.71
C LEU A 581 -29.11 13.91 8.47
N GLY A 582 -29.50 14.97 7.74
CA GLY A 582 -30.53 14.88 6.71
C GLY A 582 -30.48 15.94 5.59
N ILE A 583 -31.47 16.82 5.54
CA ILE A 583 -31.76 17.68 4.37
C ILE A 583 -30.70 18.74 4.08
N GLU A 584 -29.95 19.14 5.09
CA GLU A 584 -28.78 20.02 5.01
C GLU A 584 -27.67 19.41 4.14
N ASN A 585 -27.49 18.08 4.19
CA ASN A 585 -26.56 17.35 3.32
C ASN A 585 -27.10 17.28 1.88
N LEU A 586 -28.42 17.19 1.70
CA LEU A 586 -29.03 17.22 0.36
C LEU A 586 -28.90 18.60 -0.28
N ARG A 587 -29.02 19.67 0.52
CA ARG A 587 -28.74 21.04 0.09
C ARG A 587 -27.28 21.19 -0.36
N GLY A 588 -26.33 20.70 0.43
CA GLY A 588 -24.92 20.71 0.09
C GLY A 588 -24.61 19.87 -1.16
N SER A 589 -25.18 18.66 -1.26
CA SER A 589 -25.10 17.81 -2.45
C SER A 589 -25.60 18.52 -3.72
N GLY A 590 -26.74 19.20 -3.66
CA GLY A 590 -27.27 19.97 -4.78
C GLY A 590 -26.35 21.14 -5.18
N MET A 591 -25.74 21.79 -4.18
CA MET A 591 -24.78 22.89 -4.38
C MET A 591 -23.54 22.42 -5.15
N ILE A 592 -22.90 21.33 -4.72
CA ILE A 592 -21.68 20.81 -5.38
C ILE A 592 -21.97 20.15 -6.73
N ALA A 593 -23.18 19.61 -6.93
CA ALA A 593 -23.64 19.16 -8.24
C ALA A 593 -23.75 20.33 -9.23
N GLY A 594 -24.36 21.44 -8.80
CA GLY A 594 -24.46 22.67 -9.58
C GLY A 594 -23.07 23.23 -9.95
N GLU A 595 -22.18 23.38 -8.97
CA GLU A 595 -20.81 23.85 -9.23
C GLU A 595 -20.04 22.88 -10.13
N SER A 596 -20.20 21.56 -9.99
CA SER A 596 -19.52 20.60 -10.88
C SER A 596 -20.01 20.68 -12.32
N SER A 597 -21.30 20.97 -12.52
CA SER A 597 -21.84 21.25 -13.86
C SER A 597 -21.22 22.51 -14.46
N LEU A 598 -21.08 23.59 -13.68
CA LEU A 598 -20.44 24.83 -14.12
C LEU A 598 -18.95 24.63 -14.38
N ALA A 599 -18.28 23.86 -13.54
CA ALA A 599 -16.87 23.53 -13.66
C ALA A 599 -16.60 22.77 -14.96
N TYR A 600 -17.41 21.79 -15.35
CA TYR A 600 -17.22 21.07 -16.62
C TYR A 600 -17.31 22.00 -17.86
N GLU A 601 -18.23 22.95 -17.86
CA GLU A 601 -18.35 23.90 -18.97
C GLU A 601 -17.23 24.95 -18.99
N SER A 602 -16.54 25.16 -17.86
CA SER A 602 -15.54 26.23 -17.71
C SER A 602 -14.10 25.73 -17.74
N ILE A 603 -13.80 24.61 -17.11
CA ILE A 603 -12.44 24.08 -16.89
C ILE A 603 -12.38 22.59 -17.17
N ILE A 604 -11.15 22.07 -17.20
CA ILE A 604 -10.91 20.64 -17.37
C ILE A 604 -11.22 19.92 -16.06
N THR A 605 -12.20 19.02 -16.12
CA THR A 605 -12.61 18.15 -15.00
C THR A 605 -12.26 16.70 -15.30
N ILE A 606 -11.62 16.02 -14.35
CA ILE A 606 -11.28 14.59 -14.41
C ILE A 606 -11.61 13.95 -13.06
N ASN A 607 -12.17 12.74 -13.09
CA ASN A 607 -12.48 11.96 -11.91
C ASN A 607 -11.72 10.63 -11.92
N LEU A 608 -11.26 10.20 -10.75
CA LEU A 608 -10.69 8.87 -10.51
C LEU A 608 -11.52 8.16 -9.45
N VAL A 609 -12.15 7.04 -9.81
CA VAL A 609 -12.93 6.21 -8.88
C VAL A 609 -12.04 5.09 -8.37
N THR A 610 -11.60 5.17 -7.11
CA THR A 610 -10.62 4.26 -6.51
C THR A 610 -11.27 3.15 -5.68
N CYS A 611 -12.41 3.42 -5.04
CA CYS A 611 -13.13 2.45 -4.20
C CYS A 611 -14.60 2.32 -4.61
N ARG A 612 -15.40 3.30 -4.23
CA ARG A 612 -16.83 3.35 -4.51
C ARG A 612 -17.29 4.79 -4.58
N ALA A 613 -18.19 5.08 -5.50
CA ALA A 613 -18.86 6.36 -5.62
C ALA A 613 -20.37 6.13 -5.50
N ILE A 614 -20.98 6.64 -4.43
CA ILE A 614 -22.39 6.37 -4.10
C ILE A 614 -23.20 7.68 -4.11
N GLY A 615 -24.42 7.64 -4.65
CA GLY A 615 -25.36 8.76 -4.60
C GLY A 615 -24.79 10.02 -5.26
N ILE A 616 -24.62 11.10 -4.48
CA ILE A 616 -24.00 12.34 -5.00
C ILE A 616 -22.60 12.09 -5.57
N GLY A 617 -21.81 11.19 -4.98
CA GLY A 617 -20.49 10.83 -5.52
C GLY A 617 -20.57 10.30 -6.96
N ALA A 618 -21.56 9.47 -7.27
CA ALA A 618 -21.79 8.98 -8.63
C ALA A 618 -22.22 10.10 -9.59
N TYR A 619 -23.06 11.03 -9.13
CA TYR A 619 -23.43 12.20 -9.93
C TYR A 619 -22.25 13.14 -10.18
N LEU A 620 -21.40 13.41 -9.19
CA LEU A 620 -20.20 14.23 -9.37
C LEU A 620 -19.26 13.63 -10.42
N VAL A 621 -19.10 12.31 -10.41
CA VAL A 621 -18.35 11.59 -11.43
C VAL A 621 -18.97 11.83 -12.82
N ARG A 622 -20.28 11.67 -12.97
CA ARG A 622 -20.95 11.93 -14.26
C ARG A 622 -20.89 13.40 -14.68
N LEU A 623 -21.07 14.33 -13.75
CA LEU A 623 -21.07 15.78 -14.00
C LEU A 623 -19.67 16.29 -14.37
N GLY A 624 -18.61 15.72 -13.77
CA GLY A 624 -17.22 15.96 -14.18
C GLY A 624 -16.85 15.29 -15.51
N GLN A 625 -17.73 14.44 -16.05
CA GLN A 625 -17.63 13.72 -17.33
C GLN A 625 -16.49 12.71 -17.42
N ARG A 626 -15.24 13.18 -17.47
CA ARG A 626 -14.06 12.36 -17.80
C ARG A 626 -13.72 11.48 -16.61
N THR A 627 -13.91 10.17 -16.75
CA THR A 627 -13.83 9.25 -15.61
C THR A 627 -12.85 8.12 -15.86
N LEU A 628 -11.91 7.94 -14.94
CA LEU A 628 -11.11 6.74 -14.79
C LEU A 628 -11.68 5.89 -13.66
N GLN A 629 -11.83 4.59 -13.90
CA GLN A 629 -12.38 3.65 -12.92
C GLN A 629 -11.40 2.51 -12.68
N VAL A 630 -11.02 2.32 -11.41
CA VAL A 630 -10.20 1.17 -11.00
C VAL A 630 -11.04 -0.10 -11.10
N GLU A 631 -10.48 -1.22 -11.58
CA GLU A 631 -11.22 -2.45 -11.94
C GLU A 631 -12.18 -2.97 -10.87
N ASN A 632 -11.77 -2.93 -9.59
CA ASN A 632 -12.57 -3.42 -8.47
C ASN A 632 -13.51 -2.37 -7.86
N SER A 633 -13.57 -1.17 -8.43
CA SER A 633 -14.40 -0.07 -7.95
C SER A 633 -15.77 -0.02 -8.62
N HIS A 634 -16.73 0.66 -8.00
CA HIS A 634 -18.09 0.79 -8.55
C HIS A 634 -18.71 2.18 -8.37
N ILE A 635 -19.47 2.59 -9.38
CA ILE A 635 -20.25 3.84 -9.42
C ILE A 635 -21.73 3.48 -9.33
N ILE A 636 -22.37 3.73 -8.19
CA ILE A 636 -23.76 3.31 -7.94
C ILE A 636 -24.59 4.43 -7.33
N LEU A 637 -25.91 4.37 -7.50
CA LEU A 637 -26.83 5.23 -6.75
C LEU A 637 -27.27 4.55 -5.45
N THR A 638 -27.56 3.25 -5.52
CA THR A 638 -28.10 2.45 -4.42
C THR A 638 -27.38 1.10 -4.38
N GLY A 639 -27.00 0.65 -3.17
CA GLY A 639 -26.34 -0.64 -2.98
C GLY A 639 -27.24 -1.84 -3.30
N CYS A 640 -26.64 -2.95 -3.76
CA CYS A 640 -27.36 -4.17 -4.12
C CYS A 640 -28.22 -4.72 -2.97
N GLY A 641 -27.71 -4.69 -1.73
CA GLY A 641 -28.45 -5.15 -0.56
C GLY A 641 -29.72 -4.34 -0.29
N ALA A 642 -29.73 -3.04 -0.59
CA ALA A 642 -30.93 -2.22 -0.47
C ALA A 642 -31.94 -2.53 -1.57
N LEU A 643 -31.49 -2.74 -2.82
CA LEU A 643 -32.36 -3.15 -3.93
C LEU A 643 -32.99 -4.53 -3.69
N ASN A 644 -32.22 -5.50 -3.20
CA ASN A 644 -32.72 -6.83 -2.86
C ASN A 644 -33.80 -6.77 -1.78
N LYS A 645 -33.63 -5.91 -0.76
CA LYS A 645 -34.65 -5.67 0.28
C LYS A 645 -35.94 -5.09 -0.32
N VAL A 646 -35.83 -4.13 -1.24
CA VAL A 646 -36.99 -3.53 -1.92
C VAL A 646 -37.72 -4.54 -2.81
N LEU A 647 -36.97 -5.40 -3.51
CA LEU A 647 -37.52 -6.42 -4.40
C LEU A 647 -38.01 -7.68 -3.66
N GLY A 648 -37.72 -7.80 -2.35
CA GLY A 648 -38.10 -8.96 -1.52
C GLY A 648 -37.36 -10.26 -1.87
N ARG A 649 -36.29 -10.20 -2.66
CA ARG A 649 -35.49 -11.36 -3.09
C ARG A 649 -34.06 -10.95 -3.43
N GLU A 650 -33.13 -11.90 -3.36
CA GLU A 650 -31.72 -11.67 -3.74
C GLU A 650 -31.57 -11.68 -5.27
N VAL A 651 -31.66 -10.50 -5.88
CA VAL A 651 -31.49 -10.32 -7.34
C VAL A 651 -30.02 -10.10 -7.71
N TYR A 652 -29.34 -9.24 -6.95
CA TYR A 652 -27.96 -8.83 -7.22
C TYR A 652 -27.04 -9.35 -6.12
N THR A 653 -25.88 -9.89 -6.50
CA THR A 653 -24.89 -10.47 -5.57
C THR A 653 -23.75 -9.50 -5.25
N SER A 654 -23.54 -8.49 -6.07
CA SER A 654 -22.44 -7.53 -5.91
C SER A 654 -22.80 -6.15 -6.46
N ASN A 655 -22.28 -5.09 -5.85
CA ASN A 655 -22.39 -3.74 -6.38
C ASN A 655 -21.73 -3.58 -7.76
N ASN A 656 -20.74 -4.42 -8.10
CA ASN A 656 -20.12 -4.38 -9.42
C ASN A 656 -21.12 -4.76 -10.53
N GLN A 657 -22.16 -5.56 -10.24
CA GLN A 657 -23.23 -5.84 -11.21
C GLN A 657 -24.06 -4.60 -11.56
N LEU A 658 -24.03 -3.57 -10.71
CA LEU A 658 -24.77 -2.32 -10.89
C LEU A 658 -23.86 -1.21 -11.44
N GLY A 659 -22.62 -1.15 -10.97
CA GLY A 659 -21.72 0.00 -11.17
C GLY A 659 -20.27 -0.31 -11.48
N GLY A 660 -19.90 -1.58 -11.63
CA GLY A 660 -18.54 -1.98 -11.99
C GLY A 660 -18.20 -1.59 -13.42
N ILE A 661 -16.93 -1.81 -13.81
CA ILE A 661 -16.43 -1.47 -15.15
C ILE A 661 -17.23 -2.15 -16.27
N GLN A 662 -17.77 -3.36 -16.03
CA GLN A 662 -18.61 -4.10 -16.97
C GLN A 662 -19.94 -3.41 -17.27
N ILE A 663 -20.35 -2.45 -16.44
CA ILE A 663 -21.51 -1.59 -16.68
C ILE A 663 -21.05 -0.23 -17.19
N MET A 664 -20.17 0.44 -16.44
CA MET A 664 -19.85 1.85 -16.64
C MET A 664 -18.87 2.12 -17.79
N HIS A 665 -17.95 1.21 -18.08
CA HIS A 665 -17.10 1.32 -19.27
C HIS A 665 -17.89 0.96 -20.53
N ASN A 666 -18.78 -0.03 -20.43
CA ASN A 666 -19.63 -0.50 -21.52
C ASN A 666 -20.80 0.44 -21.86
N ASN A 667 -21.13 1.39 -20.99
CA ASN A 667 -22.16 2.40 -21.23
C ASN A 667 -21.60 3.82 -21.51
N GLY A 668 -20.27 3.99 -21.46
CA GLY A 668 -19.60 5.26 -21.76
C GLY A 668 -19.50 6.25 -20.59
N VAL A 669 -19.92 5.89 -19.38
CA VAL A 669 -19.71 6.73 -18.19
C VAL A 669 -18.23 6.74 -17.79
N THR A 670 -17.57 5.59 -17.88
CA THR A 670 -16.13 5.43 -17.67
C THR A 670 -15.40 5.55 -19.00
N HIS A 671 -14.44 6.48 -19.05
CA HIS A 671 -13.64 6.75 -20.25
C HIS A 671 -12.39 5.86 -20.33
N GLY A 672 -11.86 5.39 -19.19
CA GLY A 672 -10.77 4.44 -19.15
C GLY A 672 -10.76 3.62 -17.86
N THR A 673 -10.20 2.42 -17.92
CA THR A 673 -10.07 1.50 -16.78
C THR A 673 -8.61 1.27 -16.46
N VAL A 674 -8.31 1.08 -15.17
CA VAL A 674 -6.95 0.90 -14.66
C VAL A 674 -6.94 -0.18 -13.58
N CYS A 675 -5.81 -0.88 -13.44
CA CYS A 675 -5.67 -1.99 -12.51
C CYS A 675 -5.63 -1.52 -11.04
N ASP A 676 -5.05 -0.34 -10.80
CA ASP A 676 -4.86 0.22 -9.46
C ASP A 676 -4.89 1.76 -9.47
N ASP A 677 -4.88 2.34 -8.27
CA ASP A 677 -4.93 3.80 -8.07
C ASP A 677 -3.73 4.51 -8.70
N PHE A 678 -2.54 3.90 -8.68
CA PHE A 678 -1.30 4.49 -9.21
C PHE A 678 -1.33 4.59 -10.73
N GLU A 679 -1.76 3.54 -11.43
CA GLU A 679 -2.02 3.58 -12.87
C GLU A 679 -3.13 4.58 -13.20
N GLY A 680 -4.13 4.72 -12.32
CA GLY A 680 -5.13 5.78 -12.38
C GLY A 680 -4.52 7.17 -12.43
N VAL A 681 -3.68 7.52 -11.45
CA VAL A 681 -2.99 8.82 -11.39
C VAL A 681 -2.05 9.02 -12.57
N TYR A 682 -1.30 7.99 -12.98
CA TYR A 682 -0.47 8.03 -14.18
C TYR A 682 -1.30 8.34 -15.44
N THR A 683 -2.47 7.73 -15.59
CA THR A 683 -3.37 7.96 -16.73
C THR A 683 -3.99 9.36 -16.70
N ILE A 684 -4.27 9.92 -15.52
CA ILE A 684 -4.67 11.34 -15.38
C ILE A 684 -3.56 12.24 -15.93
N LEU A 685 -2.30 11.98 -15.55
CA LEU A 685 -1.17 12.77 -16.04
C LEU A 685 -0.96 12.60 -17.55
N LEU A 686 -1.15 11.39 -18.10
CA LEU A 686 -1.16 11.17 -19.54
C LEU A 686 -2.26 11.99 -20.22
N TRP A 687 -3.49 12.02 -19.69
CA TRP A 687 -4.57 12.84 -20.25
C TRP A 687 -4.22 14.32 -20.19
N LEU A 688 -3.74 14.79 -19.03
CA LEU A 688 -3.32 16.17 -18.84
C LEU A 688 -2.19 16.56 -19.80
N SER A 689 -1.32 15.63 -20.21
CA SER A 689 -0.24 15.94 -21.16
C SER A 689 -0.73 16.47 -22.51
N TYR A 690 -1.96 16.12 -22.92
CA TYR A 690 -2.59 16.65 -24.14
C TYR A 690 -3.28 17.99 -23.90
N MET A 691 -3.58 18.32 -22.64
CA MET A 691 -4.48 19.38 -22.24
C MET A 691 -3.74 20.65 -21.79
N PRO A 692 -4.26 21.85 -22.11
CA PRO A 692 -3.65 23.11 -21.68
C PRO A 692 -3.62 23.23 -20.15
N LYS A 693 -2.59 23.90 -19.62
CA LYS A 693 -2.48 24.14 -18.17
C LYS A 693 -3.56 25.05 -17.58
N SER A 694 -4.20 25.86 -18.41
CA SER A 694 -5.35 26.69 -18.04
C SER A 694 -6.21 26.99 -19.27
N VAL A 695 -7.42 27.48 -19.07
CA VAL A 695 -8.33 27.93 -20.16
C VAL A 695 -7.76 29.07 -21.00
N TYR A 696 -6.76 29.80 -20.46
CA TYR A 696 -6.09 30.91 -21.14
C TYR A 696 -4.81 30.48 -21.88
N SER A 697 -4.40 29.22 -21.71
CA SER A 697 -3.16 28.70 -22.26
C SER A 697 -3.39 28.00 -23.61
N PRO A 698 -2.43 28.07 -24.54
CA PRO A 698 -2.47 27.24 -25.73
C PRO A 698 -2.27 25.76 -25.37
N VAL A 699 -2.66 24.88 -26.30
CA VAL A 699 -2.41 23.45 -26.17
C VAL A 699 -0.91 23.13 -26.04
N PRO A 700 -0.53 22.10 -25.26
CA PRO A 700 0.87 21.75 -25.03
C PRO A 700 1.48 21.06 -26.27
N ILE A 701 2.24 21.80 -27.07
CA ILE A 701 2.99 21.25 -28.20
C ILE A 701 4.31 20.66 -27.69
N LEU A 702 4.59 19.41 -28.04
CA LEU A 702 5.85 18.73 -27.73
C LEU A 702 6.74 18.63 -28.97
N LYS A 703 8.06 18.70 -28.80
CA LYS A 703 8.99 18.38 -29.90
C LYS A 703 9.16 16.87 -29.96
N VAL A 704 8.40 16.21 -30.83
CA VAL A 704 8.41 14.74 -30.97
C VAL A 704 9.59 14.26 -31.81
N LYS A 705 9.95 12.97 -31.63
CA LYS A 705 10.97 12.29 -32.44
C LYS A 705 10.42 11.74 -33.76
N ASP A 706 9.09 11.59 -33.86
CA ASP A 706 8.43 11.16 -35.10
C ASP A 706 8.38 12.32 -36.10
N PRO A 707 9.08 12.25 -37.25
CA PRO A 707 9.20 13.37 -38.17
C PRO A 707 7.91 13.63 -38.96
N ILE A 708 7.54 14.90 -39.14
CA ILE A 708 6.30 15.29 -39.84
C ILE A 708 6.33 15.06 -41.35
N ASP A 709 7.52 14.93 -41.95
CA ASP A 709 7.75 14.75 -43.38
C ASP A 709 7.83 13.27 -43.79
N ARG A 710 7.62 12.33 -42.86
CA ARG A 710 7.53 10.91 -43.22
C ARG A 710 6.25 10.57 -43.98
N THR A 711 6.32 9.51 -44.77
CA THR A 711 5.15 8.89 -45.37
C THR A 711 4.36 8.07 -44.35
N ILE A 712 3.09 7.79 -44.64
CA ILE A 712 2.26 6.85 -43.89
C ILE A 712 2.34 5.49 -44.59
N ASP A 713 2.86 4.47 -43.89
CA ASP A 713 3.05 3.15 -44.50
C ASP A 713 1.76 2.32 -44.54
N PHE A 714 0.92 2.44 -43.50
CA PHE A 714 -0.37 1.76 -43.49
C PHE A 714 -1.40 2.53 -44.31
N VAL A 715 -1.78 1.96 -45.46
CA VAL A 715 -2.82 2.53 -46.33
C VAL A 715 -4.09 1.69 -46.26
N PRO A 716 -5.23 2.26 -45.82
CA PRO A 716 -6.52 1.61 -45.86
C PRO A 716 -6.90 1.06 -47.25
N THR A 717 -7.55 -0.10 -47.26
CA THR A 717 -8.19 -0.66 -48.46
C THR A 717 -9.71 -0.62 -48.31
N LYS A 718 -10.45 -1.01 -49.37
CA LYS A 718 -11.92 -1.11 -49.31
C LYS A 718 -12.41 -2.22 -48.38
N THR A 719 -11.57 -3.19 -48.05
CA THR A 719 -11.92 -4.25 -47.12
C THR A 719 -11.91 -3.73 -45.68
N PRO A 720 -12.81 -4.18 -44.80
CA PRO A 720 -12.80 -3.77 -43.41
C PRO A 720 -11.45 -4.02 -42.72
N TYR A 721 -11.02 -3.06 -41.92
CA TYR A 721 -9.77 -3.04 -41.18
C TYR A 721 -9.98 -2.33 -39.83
N ASP A 722 -9.05 -2.52 -38.89
CA ASP A 722 -9.07 -1.77 -37.63
C ASP A 722 -8.61 -0.33 -37.88
N PRO A 723 -9.46 0.69 -37.63
CA PRO A 723 -9.07 2.09 -37.85
C PRO A 723 -7.84 2.49 -37.05
N ARG A 724 -7.56 1.84 -35.91
CA ARG A 724 -6.36 2.09 -35.08
C ARG A 724 -5.06 1.92 -35.85
N TRP A 725 -5.02 1.02 -36.84
CA TRP A 725 -3.84 0.83 -37.69
C TRP A 725 -3.55 2.06 -38.56
N MET A 726 -4.61 2.73 -39.04
CA MET A 726 -4.49 3.99 -39.78
C MET A 726 -4.07 5.14 -38.87
N LEU A 727 -4.52 5.14 -37.61
CA LEU A 727 -4.22 6.22 -36.67
C LEU A 727 -2.79 6.09 -36.12
N ALA A 728 -2.45 4.94 -35.53
CA ALA A 728 -1.22 4.75 -34.76
C ALA A 728 -0.17 3.86 -35.43
N GLY A 729 -0.54 3.15 -36.50
CA GLY A 729 0.31 2.14 -37.13
C GLY A 729 0.06 0.73 -36.60
N ARG A 730 0.83 -0.24 -37.09
CA ARG A 730 0.75 -1.65 -36.69
C ARG A 730 2.05 -2.40 -36.93
N PRO A 731 2.27 -3.56 -36.27
CA PRO A 731 3.36 -4.47 -36.65
C PRO A 731 3.21 -4.93 -38.11
N ASN A 732 4.32 -4.96 -38.85
CA ASN A 732 4.33 -5.42 -40.24
C ASN A 732 4.03 -6.94 -40.31
N PRO A 733 2.98 -7.38 -41.02
CA PRO A 733 2.65 -8.81 -41.11
C PRO A 733 3.70 -9.63 -41.87
N SER A 734 4.40 -9.03 -42.83
CA SER A 734 5.35 -9.71 -43.70
C SER A 734 6.78 -9.71 -43.16
N GLN A 735 7.14 -8.70 -42.34
CA GLN A 735 8.49 -8.53 -41.79
C GLN A 735 8.41 -8.45 -40.26
N LYS A 736 8.73 -9.55 -39.58
CA LYS A 736 8.76 -9.60 -38.11
C LYS A 736 9.73 -8.55 -37.57
N GLY A 737 9.26 -7.73 -36.63
CA GLY A 737 10.05 -6.67 -36.00
C GLY A 737 10.03 -5.32 -36.72
N GLN A 738 9.44 -5.22 -37.91
CA GLN A 738 9.24 -3.93 -38.58
C GLN A 738 7.88 -3.32 -38.21
N TRP A 739 7.84 -2.01 -38.02
CA TRP A 739 6.62 -1.24 -37.76
C TRP A 739 6.10 -0.59 -39.06
N GLN A 740 4.79 -0.67 -39.32
CA GLN A 740 4.12 0.10 -40.36
C GLN A 740 3.52 1.35 -39.71
N SER A 741 4.00 2.53 -40.09
CA SER A 741 3.57 3.78 -39.50
C SER A 741 2.11 4.15 -39.82
N GLY A 742 1.45 4.82 -38.87
CA GLY A 742 0.11 5.41 -39.02
C GLY A 742 0.14 6.91 -39.30
N PHE A 743 -1.02 7.56 -39.26
CA PHE A 743 -1.18 9.00 -39.53
C PHE A 743 -0.62 9.88 -38.42
N PHE A 744 -0.81 9.50 -37.15
CA PHE A 744 -0.34 10.25 -35.99
C PHE A 744 1.04 9.82 -35.52
N ASP A 745 1.62 10.61 -34.62
CA ASP A 745 2.92 10.36 -34.02
C ASP A 745 2.92 9.00 -33.32
N ASN A 746 3.97 8.21 -33.53
CA ASN A 746 4.08 6.86 -32.98
C ASN A 746 3.94 6.83 -31.44
N GLY A 747 3.02 6.01 -30.95
CA GLY A 747 2.72 5.88 -29.52
C GLY A 747 1.87 7.00 -28.91
N SER A 748 1.36 7.95 -29.72
CA SER A 748 0.59 9.09 -29.21
C SER A 748 -0.92 8.87 -29.13
N PHE A 749 -1.49 7.87 -29.81
CA PHE A 749 -2.93 7.66 -29.82
C PHE A 749 -3.41 7.00 -28.51
N LEU A 750 -4.24 7.73 -27.76
CA LEU A 750 -4.85 7.28 -26.51
C LEU A 750 -6.37 7.21 -26.67
N GLU A 751 -6.88 5.99 -26.85
CA GLU A 751 -8.32 5.72 -27.00
C GLU A 751 -9.07 5.87 -25.67
N ILE A 752 -10.32 6.36 -25.73
CA ILE A 752 -11.23 6.47 -24.58
C ILE A 752 -12.60 5.88 -24.91
N MET A 753 -13.29 5.41 -23.87
CA MET A 753 -14.62 4.76 -23.95
C MET A 753 -14.62 3.58 -24.93
N GLN A 754 -13.56 2.77 -24.93
CA GLN A 754 -13.29 1.76 -25.97
C GLN A 754 -14.43 0.75 -26.17
N PRO A 755 -14.99 0.10 -25.13
CA PRO A 755 -15.91 -1.00 -25.33
C PRO A 755 -17.36 -0.54 -25.56
N TRP A 756 -17.66 0.74 -25.32
CA TRP A 756 -18.96 1.33 -25.60
C TRP A 756 -19.02 1.90 -27.02
N ALA A 757 -20.09 1.59 -27.75
CA ALA A 757 -20.35 2.06 -29.11
C ALA A 757 -19.12 1.89 -30.04
N GLN A 758 -18.57 0.68 -30.09
CA GLN A 758 -17.31 0.35 -30.79
C GLN A 758 -17.34 0.61 -32.31
N THR A 759 -18.51 0.92 -32.88
CA THR A 759 -18.62 1.38 -34.27
C THR A 759 -17.93 2.73 -34.53
N VAL A 760 -17.58 3.47 -33.46
CA VAL A 760 -16.77 4.69 -33.52
C VAL A 760 -15.63 4.61 -32.50
N VAL A 761 -14.44 4.98 -32.96
CA VAL A 761 -13.21 5.07 -32.17
C VAL A 761 -12.94 6.53 -31.87
N VAL A 762 -12.74 6.87 -30.59
CA VAL A 762 -12.48 8.25 -30.14
C VAL A 762 -11.30 8.27 -29.19
N GLY A 763 -10.49 9.32 -29.24
CA GLY A 763 -9.30 9.43 -28.41
C GLY A 763 -8.54 10.72 -28.63
N ARG A 764 -7.37 10.81 -28.00
CA ARG A 764 -6.41 11.91 -28.20
C ARG A 764 -5.20 11.38 -28.97
N ALA A 765 -4.57 12.22 -29.78
CA ALA A 765 -3.32 11.88 -30.46
C ALA A 765 -2.42 13.10 -30.57
N ARG A 766 -1.19 12.93 -31.07
CA ARG A 766 -0.35 14.04 -31.52
C ARG A 766 -0.06 13.94 -33.00
N LEU A 767 -0.05 15.09 -33.68
CA LEU A 767 0.39 15.24 -35.07
C LEU A 767 1.53 16.25 -35.11
N GLY A 768 2.76 15.78 -35.33
CA GLY A 768 3.95 16.62 -35.23
C GLY A 768 4.10 17.28 -33.86
N GLY A 769 3.66 16.59 -32.80
CA GLY A 769 3.66 17.08 -31.43
C GLY A 769 2.45 17.91 -31.02
N ILE A 770 1.59 18.33 -31.95
CA ILE A 770 0.36 19.08 -31.66
C ILE A 770 -0.71 18.11 -31.16
N PRO A 771 -1.24 18.26 -29.93
CA PRO A 771 -2.28 17.39 -29.41
C PRO A 771 -3.62 17.67 -30.11
N VAL A 772 -4.32 16.62 -30.51
CA VAL A 772 -5.61 16.69 -31.22
C VAL A 772 -6.60 15.68 -30.65
N GLY A 773 -7.89 16.05 -30.62
CA GLY A 773 -9.00 15.12 -30.43
C GLY A 773 -9.30 14.39 -31.74
N VAL A 774 -9.49 13.08 -31.67
CA VAL A 774 -9.64 12.20 -32.84
C VAL A 774 -10.96 11.46 -32.78
N VAL A 775 -11.67 11.43 -33.91
CA VAL A 775 -12.82 10.54 -34.15
C VAL A 775 -12.58 9.77 -35.44
N ALA A 776 -12.65 8.45 -35.37
CA ALA A 776 -12.54 7.55 -36.51
C ALA A 776 -13.66 6.51 -36.50
N VAL A 777 -13.91 5.90 -37.67
CA VAL A 777 -15.05 5.00 -37.86
C VAL A 777 -14.55 3.56 -37.98
N GLU A 778 -15.13 2.66 -37.20
CA GLU A 778 -14.88 1.23 -37.35
C GLU A 778 -15.58 0.73 -38.63
N THR A 779 -14.83 -0.04 -39.41
CA THR A 779 -15.29 -0.53 -40.71
C THR A 779 -15.78 -1.97 -40.64
N ARG A 780 -15.33 -2.73 -39.64
CA ARG A 780 -15.79 -4.09 -39.35
C ARG A 780 -17.18 -4.03 -38.72
N THR A 781 -17.95 -5.11 -38.90
CA THR A 781 -19.16 -5.32 -38.10
C THR A 781 -18.75 -5.57 -36.66
N VAL A 782 -19.38 -4.84 -35.75
CA VAL A 782 -19.18 -4.95 -34.30
C VAL A 782 -20.30 -5.79 -33.71
N GLU A 783 -19.95 -6.65 -32.75
CA GLU A 783 -20.92 -7.40 -31.96
C GLU A 783 -21.08 -6.74 -30.59
N LEU A 784 -22.24 -6.14 -30.36
CA LEU A 784 -22.59 -5.54 -29.08
C LEU A 784 -23.33 -6.57 -28.22
N SER A 785 -22.75 -6.95 -27.10
CA SER A 785 -23.41 -7.77 -26.08
C SER A 785 -24.22 -6.91 -25.12
N ILE A 786 -25.52 -7.18 -25.02
CA ILE A 786 -26.41 -6.61 -24.00
C ILE A 786 -26.63 -7.69 -22.93
N PRO A 787 -26.23 -7.44 -21.67
CA PRO A 787 -26.43 -8.39 -20.59
C PRO A 787 -27.92 -8.57 -20.28
N ALA A 788 -28.28 -9.76 -19.78
CA ALA A 788 -29.61 -9.97 -19.22
C ALA A 788 -29.80 -9.10 -17.96
N ASP A 789 -31.01 -8.58 -17.75
CA ASP A 789 -31.38 -7.94 -16.49
C ASP A 789 -31.80 -9.01 -15.46
N PRO A 790 -31.03 -9.25 -14.38
CA PRO A 790 -31.38 -10.24 -13.36
C PRO A 790 -32.71 -9.97 -12.65
N ALA A 791 -33.19 -8.71 -12.66
CA ALA A 791 -34.48 -8.36 -12.09
C ALA A 791 -35.66 -8.87 -12.93
N ASN A 792 -35.48 -9.08 -14.23
CA ASN A 792 -36.50 -9.61 -15.12
C ASN A 792 -36.17 -11.06 -15.51
N LEU A 793 -37.00 -12.00 -15.05
CA LEU A 793 -36.79 -13.44 -15.30
C LEU A 793 -36.88 -13.82 -16.78
N ASP A 794 -37.58 -13.04 -17.59
CA ASP A 794 -37.71 -13.26 -19.04
C ASP A 794 -36.57 -12.60 -19.83
N SER A 795 -35.65 -11.89 -19.16
CA SER A 795 -34.53 -11.23 -19.83
C SER A 795 -33.42 -12.23 -20.14
N GLU A 796 -33.00 -12.26 -21.40
CA GLU A 796 -31.84 -13.02 -21.88
C GLU A 796 -30.74 -12.06 -22.38
N ALA A 797 -29.49 -12.54 -22.37
CA ALA A 797 -28.38 -11.81 -22.96
C ALA A 797 -28.53 -11.80 -24.48
N LYS A 798 -28.30 -10.65 -25.11
CA LYS A 798 -28.52 -10.47 -26.56
C LYS A 798 -27.26 -9.96 -27.23
N ILE A 799 -26.88 -10.59 -28.34
CA ILE A 799 -25.81 -10.11 -29.21
C ILE A 799 -26.44 -9.37 -30.39
N ILE A 800 -26.10 -8.10 -30.55
CA ILE A 800 -26.58 -7.25 -31.63
C ILE A 800 -25.41 -6.95 -32.56
N GLN A 801 -25.55 -7.32 -33.84
CA GLN A 801 -24.60 -6.93 -34.86
C GLN A 801 -24.87 -5.49 -35.31
N GLN A 802 -23.83 -4.66 -35.22
CA GLN A 802 -23.83 -3.30 -35.72
C GLN A 802 -22.87 -3.22 -36.91
N ALA A 803 -23.41 -2.92 -38.10
CA ALA A 803 -22.59 -2.77 -39.29
C ALA A 803 -21.58 -1.61 -39.12
N GLY A 804 -20.35 -1.83 -39.56
CA GLY A 804 -19.35 -0.75 -39.64
C GLY A 804 -19.82 0.37 -40.56
N GLN A 805 -19.25 1.55 -40.39
CA GLN A 805 -19.58 2.76 -41.18
C GLN A 805 -21.03 3.24 -41.06
N VAL A 806 -21.78 2.85 -40.01
CA VAL A 806 -23.16 3.31 -39.78
C VAL A 806 -23.28 3.94 -38.40
N TRP A 807 -23.96 5.08 -38.30
CA TRP A 807 -24.30 5.65 -37.00
C TRP A 807 -25.53 4.98 -36.40
N PHE A 808 -25.36 4.52 -35.17
CA PHE A 808 -26.39 4.00 -34.28
C PHE A 808 -26.59 5.01 -33.13
N PRO A 809 -27.67 4.89 -32.32
CA PRO A 809 -27.93 5.84 -31.24
C PRO A 809 -26.76 5.99 -30.25
N ASP A 810 -26.10 4.88 -29.92
CA ASP A 810 -24.92 4.82 -29.06
C ASP A 810 -23.70 5.49 -29.72
N SER A 811 -23.41 5.22 -30.99
CA SER A 811 -22.26 5.81 -31.67
C SER A 811 -22.43 7.28 -32.03
N ALA A 812 -23.65 7.72 -32.35
CA ALA A 812 -23.97 9.14 -32.47
C ALA A 812 -23.81 9.86 -31.13
N PHE A 813 -24.25 9.25 -30.02
CA PHE A 813 -24.08 9.81 -28.67
C PHE A 813 -22.60 9.88 -28.26
N LYS A 814 -21.83 8.80 -28.48
CA LYS A 814 -20.38 8.76 -28.23
C LYS A 814 -19.63 9.83 -29.01
N THR A 815 -19.97 9.99 -30.29
CA THR A 815 -19.38 11.04 -31.14
C THR A 815 -19.67 12.43 -30.59
N ALA A 816 -20.92 12.72 -30.24
CA ALA A 816 -21.31 14.02 -29.69
C ALA A 816 -20.65 14.31 -28.32
N GLN A 817 -20.57 13.30 -27.45
CA GLN A 817 -19.92 13.41 -26.15
C GLN A 817 -18.41 13.69 -26.31
N ALA A 818 -17.72 12.96 -27.18
CA ALA A 818 -16.29 13.16 -27.43
C ALA A 818 -15.99 14.56 -27.98
N ILE A 819 -16.79 15.04 -28.95
CA ILE A 819 -16.65 16.41 -29.49
C ILE A 819 -16.84 17.44 -28.38
N ASN A 820 -17.84 17.24 -27.51
CA ASN A 820 -18.02 18.15 -26.38
C ASN A 820 -16.80 18.15 -25.47
N ASP A 821 -16.30 16.98 -25.07
CA ASP A 821 -15.16 16.86 -24.17
C ASP A 821 -13.90 17.51 -24.76
N PHE A 822 -13.59 17.28 -26.04
CA PHE A 822 -12.44 17.89 -26.74
C PHE A 822 -12.57 19.42 -26.86
N ASN A 823 -13.78 19.92 -27.13
CA ASN A 823 -14.02 21.36 -27.16
C ASN A 823 -13.78 22.01 -25.79
N ARG A 824 -14.19 21.35 -24.69
CA ARG A 824 -13.95 21.84 -23.32
C ARG A 824 -12.48 21.71 -22.91
N GLU A 825 -11.72 20.83 -23.56
CA GLU A 825 -10.27 20.72 -23.39
C GLU A 825 -9.50 21.78 -24.20
N GLY A 826 -10.16 22.54 -25.08
CA GLY A 826 -9.50 23.45 -26.01
C GLY A 826 -8.71 22.75 -27.10
N LEU A 827 -9.00 21.47 -27.38
CA LEU A 827 -8.29 20.69 -28.39
C LEU A 827 -8.84 20.93 -29.80
N PRO A 828 -7.97 21.00 -30.83
CA PRO A 828 -8.40 20.86 -32.21
C PRO A 828 -8.99 19.46 -32.46
N LEU A 829 -9.94 19.37 -33.39
CA LEU A 829 -10.66 18.13 -33.70
C LEU A 829 -10.31 17.63 -35.11
N MET A 830 -9.96 16.35 -35.23
CA MET A 830 -9.79 15.64 -36.49
C MET A 830 -10.79 14.48 -36.58
N VAL A 831 -11.61 14.48 -37.64
CA VAL A 831 -12.58 13.42 -37.90
C VAL A 831 -12.21 12.70 -39.20
N PHE A 832 -11.80 11.43 -39.09
CA PHE A 832 -11.62 10.54 -40.24
C PHE A 832 -12.98 10.00 -40.69
N ALA A 833 -13.77 10.88 -41.31
CA ALA A 833 -15.16 10.61 -41.65
C ALA A 833 -15.29 9.49 -42.70
N ASN A 834 -15.96 8.41 -42.32
CA ASN A 834 -16.15 7.23 -43.16
C ASN A 834 -17.50 6.54 -42.88
N TRP A 835 -18.56 7.33 -42.68
CA TRP A 835 -19.92 6.82 -42.49
C TRP A 835 -20.70 6.81 -43.81
N ARG A 836 -21.48 5.75 -44.03
CA ARG A 836 -22.46 5.62 -45.13
C ARG A 836 -23.77 6.35 -44.83
N GLY A 837 -24.09 6.54 -43.55
CA GLY A 837 -25.31 7.20 -43.09
C GLY A 837 -25.72 6.78 -41.67
N PHE A 838 -26.93 7.17 -41.29
CA PHE A 838 -27.56 6.78 -40.03
C PHE A 838 -28.39 5.50 -40.18
N SER A 839 -28.51 4.73 -39.11
CA SER A 839 -29.35 3.53 -39.06
C SER A 839 -30.84 3.90 -39.15
N GLY A 840 -31.45 3.66 -40.31
CA GLY A 840 -32.87 3.94 -40.58
C GLY A 840 -33.84 2.79 -40.24
N GLY A 841 -33.38 1.74 -39.55
CA GLY A 841 -34.21 0.58 -39.20
C GLY A 841 -35.27 0.89 -38.12
N MET A 842 -36.35 0.11 -38.08
CA MET A 842 -37.48 0.32 -37.16
C MET A 842 -37.07 0.34 -35.67
N LYS A 843 -36.05 -0.45 -35.29
CA LYS A 843 -35.43 -0.43 -33.94
C LYS A 843 -34.54 0.79 -33.66
N GLY A 844 -34.00 1.44 -34.70
CA GLY A 844 -33.20 2.67 -34.60
C GLY A 844 -34.06 3.93 -34.48
N ASN A 845 -35.24 3.93 -35.12
CA ASN A 845 -36.21 5.02 -35.01
C ASN A 845 -37.05 4.97 -33.72
N GLY A 846 -37.29 3.78 -33.15
CA GLY A 846 -38.09 3.62 -31.92
C GLY A 846 -37.40 4.03 -30.62
N ARG A 847 -36.09 4.27 -30.61
CA ARG A 847 -35.37 4.86 -29.46
C ARG A 847 -35.28 6.36 -29.69
N ASN A 848 -36.15 7.13 -29.03
CA ASN A 848 -36.30 8.59 -29.15
C ASN A 848 -35.00 9.34 -29.51
N TRP A 849 -34.94 9.82 -30.76
CA TRP A 849 -33.91 10.72 -31.26
C TRP A 849 -34.13 12.15 -30.77
N PRO A 850 -33.13 12.84 -30.19
CA PRO A 850 -33.13 14.29 -30.13
C PRO A 850 -32.49 14.85 -31.40
N TRP A 851 -33.23 14.89 -32.51
CA TRP A 851 -32.81 15.54 -33.78
C TRP A 851 -32.29 16.99 -33.59
N TRP A 852 -32.65 17.63 -32.47
CA TRP A 852 -32.31 19.02 -32.15
C TRP A 852 -30.87 19.25 -31.65
N LYS A 853 -30.18 18.28 -31.02
CA LYS A 853 -28.85 18.54 -30.45
C LYS A 853 -27.73 18.62 -31.48
N PHE A 854 -27.83 17.90 -32.60
CA PHE A 854 -26.81 17.95 -33.66
C PHE A 854 -26.89 19.24 -34.50
N LEU A 855 -28.08 19.83 -34.67
CA LEU A 855 -28.24 21.09 -35.42
C LEU A 855 -27.61 22.31 -34.72
N VAL A 856 -27.51 22.30 -33.39
CA VAL A 856 -26.90 23.40 -32.62
C VAL A 856 -25.37 23.44 -32.80
N CYS A 857 -24.72 22.29 -33.00
CA CYS A 857 -23.26 22.24 -33.23
C CYS A 857 -22.86 22.88 -34.58
N LYS A 858 -23.77 22.87 -35.58
CA LYS A 858 -23.51 23.48 -36.89
C LYS A 858 -23.50 25.01 -36.88
N ARG A 859 -24.04 25.67 -35.84
CA ARG A 859 -24.05 27.15 -35.74
C ARG A 859 -22.76 27.74 -35.15
N ASN A 860 -21.92 26.95 -34.48
CA ASN A 860 -20.69 27.45 -33.83
C ASN A 860 -19.38 26.94 -34.44
N LEU A 861 -19.44 26.08 -35.48
CA LEU A 861 -18.27 25.62 -36.21
C LEU A 861 -18.06 26.50 -37.45
N GLU A 862 -17.24 27.56 -37.33
CA GLU A 862 -16.59 28.17 -38.49
C GLU A 862 -15.59 27.15 -39.07
N CYS A 863 -16.06 26.29 -39.98
CA CYS A 863 -15.17 25.49 -40.81
C CYS A 863 -14.41 26.42 -41.77
N LYS A 864 -13.22 26.89 -41.37
CA LYS A 864 -12.24 27.41 -42.34
C LYS A 864 -11.59 26.23 -43.07
N SER A 865 -12.03 26.02 -44.30
CA SER A 865 -11.38 25.20 -45.31
C SER A 865 -9.94 25.68 -45.52
N LEU A 866 -8.95 24.98 -44.95
CA LEU A 866 -7.55 25.10 -45.33
C LEU A 866 -7.33 24.36 -46.67
N TYR A 867 -7.59 25.07 -47.77
CA TYR A 867 -7.03 24.79 -49.10
C TYR A 867 -6.29 26.05 -49.55
N GLN A 868 -5.04 26.19 -49.10
CA GLN A 868 -3.95 26.96 -49.73
C GLN A 868 -2.75 27.00 -48.75
N ILE A 869 -1.89 25.98 -48.83
CA ILE A 869 -0.42 26.10 -48.81
C ILE A 869 0.08 25.06 -49.82
#